data_AF-A0A154NWI1-F1
#
_entry.id   AF-A0A154NWI1-F1
#
_cell.length_a   1.000
_cell.length_b   1.000
_cell.length_c   1.000
_cell.angle_alpha   90.00
_cell.angle_beta   90.00
_cell.angle_gamma   90.00
#
_symmetry.space_group_name_H-M   'P 1'
#
loop_
_entity.id
_entity.type
_entity.pdbx_description
1 polymer ?
#
loop_
_entity_poly.entity_id
_entity_poly.type
_entity_poly.pdbx_seq_one_letter_code
_entity_poly.pdbx_strand_id
1 'polypeptide(L)'
;MNLGPAWQKGYTGKGVVVSILDDGIQTNHPDLALNYDHQASWDINDNDNDPMPRDNGDNKHGTRCAGEVAAVAFNQYCGVGVAYNASIGGVRMLDGPVNDAVEARALGLNPDHIDIYSASWGPEDDGKTVDGPGPLARRAFIYGVTSGRKGKGSIFVWASGNGGRHTDSCNCDGYTNSIFTLSISSATQGGYKPWYLEEDHICTVEHTGTSASAPLAAGIAALALEANPSLTWRDMQYLVVLTSRSGPLEKEPGWILNGVKRKVSHKFGYGLMDAGAMVSLAEQWTNVPPQHICKSDEINEERRIDPTYGYTLSVYMDVTGCAGSLNEVRFLEHVQCKVSLRFFPRGNLRLLLTSPMGTTSTLLFERPRDVLSANFDDWPFLSVHFWGEKADGILKKWQLIFYGTATNPIRIRTRQFNPGYQGPKILHDCDPQCDPQGCYGKGPTQCIACKNYRLDNTCMSRCPPRSFPNQGGVCWPCHESCEICAGAGQDSCLSCAPAHLRVTDLAVCLQQCPEGYYENTENSTCVPCEANCASCQDRPDKCTSCEHHLVMYENKCYAACPLYTYETQDYNCALCHSTCETCNGTAENQCISCRSGLFSLNGTCRASCPAGYSADKKRRECVPCPPGCATCATSTCTRCIDDWSINEEGLCAPEQRDRCDTSEYYESGHCKPCHTSCKTCAGPTKDHCISCQNSLLLQGRRCVYQCDDGYYSVAQPSRPICVLCLHTCKTCVSRLNCTACQDGLQLQSGECRSSCAQGYYSDRGQCAKCYLSCNTCSGPRRNQCVTCPRGWQLAAGECHPECPEGFFKSNFGCQKCHHYCRTCKGEGPLECTSCPPHSMLEGGLCMECLGAQYYDPLTQLCKTCHADCRRCTGPGKFSCAACSPPLHLDKLNNQCVPCCTGNEKGPQAEECCLCDPQTGGCRNSSPAGKRRVPGTEFASADSSISEVYAANYEGTATVKADSASLAITATTTIAVAICLVSVALFVTIFIALQAMSSRREANKGYTQLAMRVEPPDDVDADDMTELMT
;
A
#
# COMPACT_ATOMS: atom_id res chain seq x y z
N MET A 1 30.48 5.36 -26.45
CA MET A 1 30.87 6.41 -25.48
C MET A 1 31.38 7.69 -26.16
N ASN A 2 32.49 7.69 -26.92
CA ASN A 2 32.95 8.89 -27.66
C ASN A 2 33.14 10.15 -26.77
N LEU A 3 33.93 10.03 -25.70
CA LEU A 3 34.09 11.07 -24.68
C LEU A 3 34.98 12.24 -25.13
N GLY A 4 36.01 11.95 -25.93
CA GLY A 4 37.01 12.94 -26.38
C GLY A 4 36.41 14.24 -26.92
N PRO A 5 35.44 14.22 -27.86
CA PRO A 5 34.82 15.44 -28.38
C PRO A 5 34.00 16.24 -27.35
N ALA A 6 33.47 15.60 -26.29
CA ALA A 6 32.80 16.31 -25.19
C ALA A 6 33.83 17.01 -24.29
N TRP A 7 34.88 16.30 -23.89
CA TRP A 7 35.99 16.85 -23.10
C TRP A 7 36.74 17.96 -23.87
N GLN A 8 36.91 17.84 -25.19
CA GLN A 8 37.51 18.86 -26.06
C GLN A 8 36.67 20.14 -26.17
N LYS A 9 35.35 20.06 -25.94
CA LYS A 9 34.46 21.22 -25.81
C LYS A 9 34.51 21.86 -24.41
N GLY A 10 35.20 21.25 -23.45
CA GLY A 10 35.33 21.72 -22.07
C GLY A 10 34.33 21.11 -21.09
N TYR A 11 33.40 20.27 -21.56
CA TYR A 11 32.43 19.59 -20.69
C TYR A 11 33.07 18.40 -20.00
N THR A 12 32.96 18.35 -18.67
CA THR A 12 33.70 17.46 -17.77
C THR A 12 32.88 16.98 -16.56
N GLY A 13 31.59 17.33 -16.50
CA GLY A 13 30.66 17.04 -15.40
C GLY A 13 30.47 18.21 -14.42
N LYS A 14 31.11 19.36 -14.68
CA LYS A 14 31.35 20.37 -13.66
C LYS A 14 30.06 21.01 -13.13
N GLY A 15 29.85 20.88 -11.82
CA GLY A 15 28.68 21.45 -11.14
C GLY A 15 27.39 20.65 -11.33
N VAL A 16 27.50 19.42 -11.83
CA VAL A 16 26.44 18.40 -11.78
C VAL A 16 26.74 17.45 -10.61
N VAL A 17 25.69 17.02 -9.91
CA VAL A 17 25.80 16.14 -8.75
C VAL A 17 25.26 14.74 -9.06
N VAL A 18 26.08 13.71 -8.89
CA VAL A 18 25.72 12.30 -9.11
C VAL A 18 25.77 11.55 -7.78
N SER A 19 24.84 10.61 -7.56
CA SER A 19 24.81 9.73 -6.40
C SER A 19 24.70 8.26 -6.83
N ILE A 20 25.50 7.40 -6.21
CA ILE A 20 25.48 5.94 -6.40
C ILE A 20 24.60 5.30 -5.31
N LEU A 21 23.54 4.57 -5.67
CA LEU A 21 22.61 3.94 -4.72
C LEU A 21 22.94 2.44 -4.58
N ASP A 22 23.76 2.06 -3.60
CA ASP A 22 24.51 0.79 -3.65
C ASP A 22 25.05 0.30 -2.28
N ASP A 23 26.16 -0.45 -2.24
CA ASP A 23 26.83 -0.98 -1.04
C ASP A 23 27.69 0.03 -0.25
N GLY A 24 27.95 1.21 -0.83
CA GLY A 24 28.67 2.33 -0.23
C GLY A 24 29.69 2.98 -1.16
N ILE A 25 30.31 4.06 -0.70
CA ILE A 25 31.38 4.76 -1.43
C ILE A 25 32.58 5.02 -0.52
N GLN A 26 33.78 4.58 -0.93
CA GLN A 26 35.01 4.85 -0.19
C GLN A 26 35.37 6.34 -0.29
N THR A 27 34.85 7.14 0.65
CA THR A 27 34.94 8.61 0.67
C THR A 27 36.38 9.13 0.68
N ASN A 28 37.33 8.34 1.21
CA ASN A 28 38.75 8.67 1.29
C ASN A 28 39.62 8.10 0.16
N HIS A 29 39.03 7.45 -0.86
CA HIS A 29 39.80 6.89 -1.97
C HIS A 29 40.54 8.02 -2.73
N PRO A 30 41.86 7.90 -3.03
CA PRO A 30 42.64 8.99 -3.64
C PRO A 30 42.08 9.53 -4.96
N ASP A 31 41.37 8.67 -5.69
CA ASP A 31 40.75 8.98 -6.98
C ASP A 31 39.31 9.54 -6.87
N LEU A 32 38.74 9.62 -5.66
CA LEU A 32 37.37 10.12 -5.40
C LEU A 32 37.32 11.30 -4.43
N ALA A 33 38.23 11.38 -3.45
CA ALA A 33 38.15 12.28 -2.31
C ALA A 33 38.11 13.79 -2.63
N LEU A 34 38.53 14.21 -3.84
CA LEU A 34 38.42 15.61 -4.30
C LEU A 34 37.05 15.94 -4.92
N ASN A 35 36.33 14.93 -5.41
CA ASN A 35 35.00 15.05 -6.01
C ASN A 35 33.88 14.61 -5.04
N TYR A 36 34.22 14.02 -3.89
CA TYR A 36 33.26 13.50 -2.93
C TYR A 36 32.34 14.58 -2.35
N ASP A 37 31.02 14.33 -2.37
CA ASP A 37 30.00 15.23 -1.84
C ASP A 37 29.11 14.57 -0.78
N HIS A 38 29.30 15.02 0.47
CA HIS A 38 28.49 14.66 1.63
C HIS A 38 27.00 15.00 1.52
N GLN A 39 26.59 15.98 0.71
CA GLN A 39 25.16 16.29 0.48
C GLN A 39 24.52 15.36 -0.57
N ALA A 40 25.35 14.66 -1.35
CA ALA A 40 24.92 13.62 -2.27
C ALA A 40 25.00 12.21 -1.64
N SER A 41 25.19 12.14 -0.32
CA SER A 41 25.55 10.90 0.39
C SER A 41 24.74 10.70 1.67
N TRP A 42 24.48 9.44 2.04
CA TRP A 42 23.80 9.05 3.28
C TRP A 42 23.96 7.55 3.56
N ASP A 43 24.05 7.14 4.82
CA ASP A 43 23.97 5.72 5.19
C ASP A 43 22.57 5.33 5.69
N ILE A 44 21.87 4.49 4.92
CA ILE A 44 20.51 4.03 5.29
C ILE A 44 20.57 2.76 6.14
N ASN A 45 21.63 1.94 6.02
CA ASN A 45 21.75 0.67 6.72
C ASN A 45 22.06 0.86 8.21
N ASP A 46 22.98 1.77 8.55
CA ASP A 46 23.37 2.15 9.92
C ASP A 46 22.74 3.50 10.37
N ASN A 47 22.07 4.22 9.45
CA ASN A 47 21.29 5.45 9.69
C ASN A 47 22.13 6.66 10.15
N ASP A 48 23.20 6.96 9.43
CA ASP A 48 24.04 8.15 9.64
C ASP A 48 24.52 8.81 8.32
N ASN A 49 25.54 9.65 8.40
CA ASN A 49 26.02 10.53 7.32
C ASN A 49 27.25 9.98 6.57
N ASP A 50 27.85 8.86 6.97
CA ASP A 50 29.11 8.34 6.41
C ASP A 50 28.86 7.04 5.59
N PRO A 51 28.74 7.12 4.26
CA PRO A 51 28.40 5.98 3.40
C PRO A 51 29.57 5.01 3.16
N MET A 52 30.53 4.97 4.09
CA MET A 52 31.75 4.17 3.98
C MET A 52 31.43 2.67 3.97
N PRO A 53 31.90 1.90 2.96
CA PRO A 53 31.77 0.45 2.92
C PRO A 53 32.34 -0.20 4.17
N ARG A 54 31.61 -1.15 4.80
CA ARG A 54 32.21 -2.01 5.84
C ARG A 54 33.26 -2.90 5.19
N ASP A 55 34.46 -2.94 5.77
CA ASP A 55 35.60 -3.75 5.29
C ASP A 55 35.39 -5.25 5.59
N ASN A 56 34.48 -5.87 4.85
CA ASN A 56 34.16 -7.31 4.88
C ASN A 56 34.67 -8.06 3.63
N GLY A 57 35.19 -7.34 2.64
CA GLY A 57 35.63 -7.89 1.36
C GLY A 57 34.53 -7.97 0.28
N ASP A 58 33.26 -7.77 0.62
CA ASP A 58 32.12 -7.82 -0.29
C ASP A 58 31.70 -6.41 -0.75
N ASN A 59 31.61 -5.46 0.18
CA ASN A 59 31.20 -4.07 -0.10
C ASN A 59 32.29 -3.31 -0.89
N LYS A 60 32.19 -3.31 -2.22
CA LYS A 60 33.17 -2.71 -3.16
C LYS A 60 32.55 -2.25 -4.49
N HIS A 61 31.25 -2.44 -4.66
CA HIS A 61 30.54 -2.25 -5.92
C HIS A 61 30.26 -0.76 -6.16
N GLY A 62 29.61 -0.07 -5.21
CA GLY A 62 29.31 1.36 -5.32
C GLY A 62 30.55 2.23 -5.46
N THR A 63 31.67 1.82 -4.84
CA THR A 63 32.98 2.49 -5.00
C THR A 63 33.57 2.34 -6.41
N ARG A 64 33.37 1.18 -7.07
CA ARG A 64 33.77 0.98 -8.47
C ARG A 64 32.91 1.85 -9.40
N CYS A 65 31.59 1.82 -9.22
CA CYS A 65 30.63 2.64 -9.96
C CYS A 65 30.92 4.15 -9.82
N ALA A 66 31.25 4.62 -8.61
CA ALA A 66 31.63 6.01 -8.37
C ALA A 66 32.88 6.44 -9.17
N GLY A 67 33.86 5.54 -9.30
CA GLY A 67 35.06 5.76 -10.13
C GLY A 67 34.73 5.92 -11.61
N GLU A 68 33.85 5.09 -12.16
CA GLU A 68 33.41 5.18 -13.56
C GLU A 68 32.72 6.51 -13.88
N VAL A 69 31.93 7.06 -12.94
CA VAL A 69 31.37 8.40 -13.08
C VAL A 69 32.45 9.47 -12.97
N ALA A 70 33.18 9.51 -11.85
CA ALA A 70 33.85 10.73 -11.38
C ALA A 70 35.27 10.52 -10.79
N ALA A 71 35.99 9.47 -11.16
CA ALA A 71 37.42 9.36 -10.85
C ALA A 71 38.20 10.59 -11.35
N VAL A 72 39.11 11.13 -10.52
CA VAL A 72 39.74 12.44 -10.70
C VAL A 72 40.82 12.39 -11.79
N ALA A 73 40.66 13.18 -12.85
CA ALA A 73 41.65 13.24 -13.91
C ALA A 73 43.00 13.80 -13.46
N PHE A 74 44.08 13.27 -14.04
CA PHE A 74 45.46 13.79 -13.97
C PHE A 74 46.14 13.77 -12.59
N ASN A 75 45.58 13.06 -11.61
CA ASN A 75 46.11 12.92 -10.23
C ASN A 75 47.25 11.88 -10.06
N GLN A 76 47.56 11.09 -11.10
CA GLN A 76 48.49 9.94 -11.10
C GLN A 76 48.00 8.67 -10.36
N TYR A 77 46.73 8.60 -9.98
CA TYR A 77 46.09 7.38 -9.45
C TYR A 77 45.21 6.74 -10.54
N CYS A 78 44.99 5.43 -10.40
CA CYS A 78 44.09 4.57 -11.19
C CYS A 78 43.75 5.02 -12.64
N GLY A 79 42.72 5.86 -12.83
CA GLY A 79 42.13 6.09 -14.16
C GLY A 79 41.59 7.50 -14.38
N VAL A 80 40.36 7.59 -14.89
CA VAL A 80 39.60 8.84 -15.04
C VAL A 80 38.11 8.52 -15.23
N GLY A 81 37.24 9.26 -14.54
CA GLY A 81 35.79 9.14 -14.69
C GLY A 81 35.29 9.78 -15.98
N VAL A 82 34.13 9.34 -16.46
CA VAL A 82 33.47 9.95 -17.64
C VAL A 82 33.24 11.46 -17.42
N ALA A 83 32.85 11.83 -16.20
CA ALA A 83 32.53 13.15 -15.71
C ALA A 83 33.44 13.52 -14.52
N TYR A 84 34.76 13.51 -14.75
CA TYR A 84 35.82 13.66 -13.75
C TYR A 84 35.86 14.99 -12.96
N ASN A 85 34.98 15.95 -13.24
CA ASN A 85 34.77 17.19 -12.46
C ASN A 85 33.34 17.29 -11.86
N ALA A 86 32.53 16.22 -11.93
CA ALA A 86 31.24 16.16 -11.25
C ALA A 86 31.41 15.89 -9.75
N SER A 87 30.46 16.38 -8.94
CA SER A 87 30.33 15.94 -7.55
C SER A 87 29.82 14.50 -7.52
N ILE A 88 30.42 13.65 -6.68
CA ILE A 88 30.03 12.24 -6.53
C ILE A 88 29.71 11.92 -5.08
N GLY A 89 28.53 11.37 -4.84
CA GLY A 89 28.11 10.83 -3.55
C GLY A 89 27.71 9.37 -3.64
N GLY A 90 27.43 8.79 -2.49
CA GLY A 90 26.97 7.41 -2.38
C GLY A 90 25.96 7.23 -1.26
N VAL A 91 24.95 6.42 -1.52
CA VAL A 91 23.95 6.00 -0.54
C VAL A 91 24.18 4.53 -0.25
N ARG A 92 24.68 4.24 0.94
CA ARG A 92 24.85 2.87 1.43
C ARG A 92 23.48 2.35 1.87
N MET A 93 22.94 1.43 1.08
CA MET A 93 21.60 0.86 1.27
C MET A 93 21.53 -0.65 1.03
N LEU A 94 22.49 -1.26 0.31
CA LEU A 94 22.52 -2.70 0.04
C LEU A 94 23.20 -3.55 1.15
N ASP A 95 23.97 -2.96 2.08
CA ASP A 95 24.65 -3.70 3.16
C ASP A 95 23.74 -3.92 4.39
N GLY A 96 22.53 -4.44 4.11
CA GLY A 96 21.48 -4.69 5.08
C GLY A 96 20.13 -5.04 4.44
N PRO A 97 19.06 -5.20 5.25
CA PRO A 97 17.73 -5.60 4.75
C PRO A 97 17.05 -4.50 3.91
N VAL A 98 17.06 -4.67 2.58
CA VAL A 98 16.36 -3.79 1.62
C VAL A 98 14.84 -4.01 1.71
N ASN A 99 14.06 -2.93 1.56
CA ASN A 99 12.59 -2.92 1.51
C ASN A 99 12.08 -1.56 0.97
N ASP A 100 10.79 -1.49 0.64
CA ASP A 100 10.09 -0.31 0.06
C ASP A 100 10.40 1.02 0.75
N ALA A 101 10.60 1.05 2.08
CA ALA A 101 10.95 2.27 2.81
C ALA A 101 12.43 2.65 2.71
N VAL A 102 13.34 1.66 2.61
CA VAL A 102 14.78 1.86 2.35
C VAL A 102 15.00 2.34 0.91
N GLU A 103 14.34 1.69 -0.04
CA GLU A 103 14.37 2.04 -1.47
C GLU A 103 13.81 3.45 -1.71
N ALA A 104 12.64 3.77 -1.14
CA ALA A 104 12.06 5.11 -1.23
C ALA A 104 12.93 6.21 -0.59
N ARG A 105 13.64 5.91 0.50
CA ARG A 105 14.56 6.85 1.14
C ARG A 105 15.83 7.06 0.31
N ALA A 106 16.34 6.04 -0.37
CA ALA A 106 17.47 6.15 -1.28
C ALA A 106 17.10 6.99 -2.52
N LEU A 107 15.99 6.65 -3.18
CA LEU A 107 15.44 7.37 -4.34
C LEU A 107 15.02 8.82 -4.02
N GLY A 108 14.63 9.08 -2.77
CA GLY A 108 14.17 10.38 -2.27
C GLY A 108 15.24 11.24 -1.59
N LEU A 109 16.52 10.84 -1.58
CA LEU A 109 17.57 11.61 -0.92
C LEU A 109 17.85 12.92 -1.66
N ASN A 110 17.73 14.06 -0.97
CA ASN A 110 18.19 15.40 -1.39
C ASN A 110 17.93 15.77 -2.88
N PRO A 111 16.71 15.63 -3.43
CA PRO A 111 16.44 15.71 -4.87
C PRO A 111 16.53 17.12 -5.48
N ASP A 112 16.72 18.17 -4.68
CA ASP A 112 17.03 19.53 -5.19
C ASP A 112 18.54 19.85 -5.24
N HIS A 113 19.37 18.90 -4.76
CA HIS A 113 20.83 18.93 -4.79
C HIS A 113 21.39 17.89 -5.76
N ILE A 114 20.92 16.65 -5.69
CA ILE A 114 21.36 15.54 -6.57
C ILE A 114 20.68 15.68 -7.94
N ASP A 115 21.45 15.69 -9.03
CA ASP A 115 20.92 15.68 -10.40
C ASP A 115 20.64 14.26 -10.91
N ILE A 116 21.56 13.33 -10.65
CA ILE A 116 21.55 11.99 -11.26
C ILE A 116 21.74 10.93 -10.17
N TYR A 117 20.88 9.92 -10.20
CA TYR A 117 20.97 8.73 -9.34
C TYR A 117 21.34 7.55 -10.24
N SER A 118 22.43 6.85 -9.90
CA SER A 118 22.83 5.61 -10.58
C SER A 118 22.55 4.44 -9.64
N ALA A 119 21.79 3.46 -10.11
CA ALA A 119 21.43 2.25 -9.37
C ALA A 119 21.65 1.01 -10.24
N SER A 120 21.87 -0.15 -9.61
CA SER A 120 22.19 -1.39 -10.30
C SER A 120 21.72 -2.64 -9.52
N TRP A 121 20.57 -2.49 -8.88
CA TRP A 121 19.86 -3.50 -8.09
C TRP A 121 18.40 -3.60 -8.56
N GLY A 122 17.73 -4.71 -8.21
CA GLY A 122 16.36 -5.02 -8.61
C GLY A 122 15.93 -6.38 -8.01
N PRO A 123 14.93 -7.05 -8.59
CA PRO A 123 14.57 -8.42 -8.26
C PRO A 123 15.70 -9.42 -8.56
N GLU A 124 15.54 -10.68 -8.14
CA GLU A 124 16.55 -11.72 -8.44
C GLU A 124 16.54 -12.09 -9.93
N ASP A 125 17.69 -11.96 -10.59
CA ASP A 125 18.01 -12.26 -12.01
C ASP A 125 17.89 -13.78 -12.37
N ASP A 126 16.89 -14.48 -11.85
CA ASP A 126 16.89 -15.95 -11.72
C ASP A 126 16.21 -16.71 -12.89
N GLY A 127 15.54 -16.00 -13.79
CA GLY A 127 14.72 -16.51 -14.90
C GLY A 127 13.25 -16.74 -14.55
N LYS A 128 12.78 -16.34 -13.35
CA LYS A 128 11.44 -16.69 -12.82
C LYS A 128 10.73 -15.52 -12.14
N THR A 129 11.48 -14.68 -11.46
CA THR A 129 10.96 -13.59 -10.63
C THR A 129 10.18 -12.58 -11.47
N VAL A 130 9.12 -11.99 -10.90
CA VAL A 130 8.37 -10.86 -11.48
C VAL A 130 8.01 -9.97 -10.30
N ASP A 131 8.72 -8.86 -10.14
CA ASP A 131 8.59 -7.97 -8.98
C ASP A 131 9.09 -6.55 -9.32
N GLY A 132 8.89 -5.57 -8.45
CA GLY A 132 9.27 -4.18 -8.73
C GLY A 132 9.02 -3.20 -7.59
N PRO A 133 9.09 -1.88 -7.85
CA PRO A 133 9.01 -0.86 -6.81
C PRO A 133 7.66 -0.86 -6.08
N GLY A 134 7.75 -1.00 -4.76
CA GLY A 134 6.60 -0.92 -3.86
C GLY A 134 5.94 0.47 -3.83
N PRO A 135 4.84 0.63 -3.07
CA PRO A 135 4.06 1.86 -3.04
C PRO A 135 4.85 3.13 -2.63
N LEU A 136 5.89 3.00 -1.79
CA LEU A 136 6.74 4.12 -1.39
C LEU A 136 7.83 4.38 -2.44
N ALA A 137 8.51 3.36 -2.95
CA ALA A 137 9.55 3.49 -3.98
C ALA A 137 8.96 4.06 -5.28
N ARG A 138 7.79 3.59 -5.70
CA ARG A 138 7.03 4.13 -6.84
C ARG A 138 6.62 5.59 -6.62
N ARG A 139 6.28 5.99 -5.39
CA ARG A 139 6.01 7.39 -5.03
C ARG A 139 7.28 8.23 -5.03
N ALA A 140 8.41 7.69 -4.60
CA ALA A 140 9.71 8.36 -4.63
C ALA A 140 10.17 8.65 -6.07
N PHE A 141 10.04 7.69 -7.00
CA PHE A 141 10.25 7.93 -8.44
C PHE A 141 9.38 9.08 -8.97
N ILE A 142 8.06 9.04 -8.72
CA ILE A 142 7.13 10.08 -9.17
C ILE A 142 7.50 11.45 -8.58
N TYR A 143 7.84 11.52 -7.29
CA TYR A 143 8.27 12.76 -6.64
C TYR A 143 9.60 13.28 -7.23
N GLY A 144 10.57 12.39 -7.44
CA GLY A 144 11.84 12.70 -8.08
C GLY A 144 11.66 13.31 -9.46
N VAL A 145 10.90 12.67 -10.36
CA VAL A 145 10.73 13.17 -11.75
C VAL A 145 9.80 14.39 -11.88
N THR A 146 8.97 14.70 -10.88
CA THR A 146 8.05 15.86 -10.92
C THR A 146 8.57 17.07 -10.16
N SER A 147 9.24 16.86 -9.02
CA SER A 147 9.64 17.92 -8.08
C SER A 147 11.15 18.10 -8.02
N GLY A 148 11.93 17.03 -8.21
CA GLY A 148 13.39 17.07 -8.16
C GLY A 148 14.02 18.05 -9.16
N ARG A 149 15.23 18.48 -8.84
CA ARG A 149 16.05 19.44 -9.60
C ARG A 149 15.31 20.74 -9.88
N LYS A 150 14.57 21.24 -8.89
CA LYS A 150 13.69 22.42 -8.94
C LYS A 150 12.61 22.29 -10.03
N GLY A 151 11.93 21.14 -10.08
CA GLY A 151 10.83 20.85 -11.02
C GLY A 151 11.25 20.42 -12.43
N LYS A 152 12.52 20.07 -12.66
CA LYS A 152 13.00 19.49 -13.94
C LYS A 152 12.90 17.96 -13.95
N GLY A 153 12.81 17.36 -12.77
CA GLY A 153 12.83 15.93 -12.55
C GLY A 153 14.25 15.35 -12.47
N SER A 154 14.51 14.63 -11.38
CA SER A 154 15.68 13.78 -11.15
C SER A 154 15.89 12.78 -12.30
N ILE A 155 17.15 12.47 -12.61
CA ILE A 155 17.50 11.48 -13.63
C ILE A 155 17.90 10.18 -12.93
N PHE A 156 17.07 9.14 -13.04
CA PHE A 156 17.38 7.81 -12.52
C PHE A 156 17.96 6.95 -13.65
N VAL A 157 19.21 6.49 -13.51
CA VAL A 157 19.90 5.61 -14.46
C VAL A 157 20.01 4.23 -13.84
N TRP A 158 19.62 3.20 -14.58
CA TRP A 158 19.45 1.84 -14.05
C TRP A 158 20.15 0.79 -14.91
N ALA A 159 20.75 -0.22 -14.28
CA ALA A 159 21.31 -1.37 -14.99
C ALA A 159 20.20 -2.36 -15.40
N SER A 160 20.20 -2.83 -16.65
CA SER A 160 19.10 -3.65 -17.21
C SER A 160 19.10 -5.14 -16.81
N GLY A 161 19.42 -5.48 -15.56
CA GLY A 161 19.53 -6.87 -15.08
C GLY A 161 20.78 -7.62 -15.54
N ASN A 162 21.09 -8.72 -14.88
CA ASN A 162 22.19 -9.65 -15.21
C ASN A 162 21.71 -11.10 -15.45
N GLY A 163 20.43 -11.30 -15.74
CA GLY A 163 19.78 -12.60 -16.00
C GLY A 163 20.26 -13.38 -17.24
N GLY A 164 21.35 -12.95 -17.89
CA GLY A 164 22.06 -13.56 -19.03
C GLY A 164 21.85 -15.05 -19.20
N ARG A 165 22.56 -15.79 -18.37
CA ARG A 165 22.65 -17.25 -18.36
C ARG A 165 21.39 -17.95 -17.84
N HIS A 166 20.34 -17.20 -17.53
CA HIS A 166 19.16 -17.64 -16.79
C HIS A 166 17.86 -17.45 -17.57
N THR A 167 17.95 -17.04 -18.84
CA THR A 167 16.82 -16.89 -19.77
C THR A 167 15.71 -16.01 -19.17
N ASP A 168 16.12 -14.89 -18.56
CA ASP A 168 15.18 -13.92 -17.99
C ASP A 168 14.73 -12.88 -19.02
N SER A 169 13.86 -11.96 -18.62
CA SER A 169 13.38 -10.85 -19.44
C SER A 169 13.12 -9.64 -18.56
N CYS A 170 13.97 -8.61 -18.62
CA CYS A 170 13.96 -7.40 -17.79
C CYS A 170 12.62 -6.63 -17.74
N ASN A 171 11.71 -6.85 -18.69
CA ASN A 171 10.31 -6.39 -18.59
C ASN A 171 9.50 -7.04 -17.43
N CYS A 172 10.07 -8.05 -16.76
CA CYS A 172 9.60 -8.64 -15.50
C CYS A 172 10.19 -7.97 -14.25
N ASP A 173 11.19 -7.10 -14.40
CA ASP A 173 11.69 -6.21 -13.36
C ASP A 173 10.99 -4.84 -13.47
N GLY A 174 10.14 -4.53 -12.49
CA GLY A 174 9.41 -3.26 -12.44
C GLY A 174 10.27 -2.01 -12.24
N TYR A 175 11.56 -2.14 -11.89
CA TYR A 175 12.49 -1.01 -11.85
C TYR A 175 12.95 -0.63 -13.27
N THR A 176 13.56 -1.54 -14.03
CA THR A 176 14.03 -1.25 -15.39
C THR A 176 12.90 -1.15 -16.43
N ASN A 177 11.74 -1.74 -16.15
CA ASN A 177 10.48 -1.57 -16.89
C ASN A 177 9.74 -0.24 -16.55
N SER A 178 10.29 0.61 -15.68
CA SER A 178 9.71 1.90 -15.28
C SER A 178 10.08 3.03 -16.24
N ILE A 179 9.08 3.75 -16.77
CA ILE A 179 9.28 4.94 -17.62
C ILE A 179 10.13 6.04 -16.98
N PHE A 180 10.21 6.07 -15.64
CA PHE A 180 10.96 7.07 -14.87
C PHE A 180 12.46 6.77 -14.82
N THR A 181 12.88 5.59 -15.27
CA THR A 181 14.28 5.17 -15.34
C THR A 181 14.83 5.31 -16.75
N LEU A 182 16.14 5.44 -16.84
CA LEU A 182 16.93 5.39 -18.05
C LEU A 182 17.73 4.08 -17.98
N SER A 183 17.09 2.99 -18.43
CA SER A 183 17.61 1.63 -18.33
C SER A 183 18.72 1.37 -19.36
N ILE A 184 19.84 0.81 -18.89
CA ILE A 184 21.09 0.68 -19.63
C ILE A 184 21.57 -0.76 -19.68
N SER A 185 21.78 -1.24 -20.90
CA SER A 185 22.37 -2.54 -21.23
C SER A 185 23.83 -2.40 -21.68
N SER A 186 24.55 -3.51 -21.71
CA SER A 186 26.00 -3.55 -21.97
C SER A 186 26.37 -4.01 -23.39
N ALA A 187 27.58 -3.64 -23.83
CA ALA A 187 28.21 -4.19 -25.04
C ALA A 187 29.69 -4.50 -24.78
N THR A 188 30.20 -5.59 -25.35
CA THR A 188 31.62 -5.96 -25.27
C THR A 188 32.49 -5.04 -26.14
N GLN A 189 33.80 -5.01 -25.88
CA GLN A 189 34.78 -4.27 -26.69
C GLN A 189 34.75 -4.61 -28.19
N GLY A 190 34.36 -5.84 -28.57
CA GLY A 190 34.25 -6.27 -29.96
C GLY A 190 32.99 -5.79 -30.71
N GLY A 191 32.04 -5.18 -29.99
CA GLY A 191 30.71 -4.82 -30.48
C GLY A 191 29.66 -5.94 -30.37
N TYR A 192 29.97 -7.00 -29.62
CA TYR A 192 29.07 -8.15 -29.37
C TYR A 192 28.35 -8.03 -28.03
N LYS A 193 27.29 -8.82 -27.86
CA LYS A 193 26.56 -8.96 -26.60
C LYS A 193 27.45 -9.58 -25.48
N PRO A 194 27.40 -9.09 -24.23
CA PRO A 194 28.03 -9.75 -23.07
C PRO A 194 27.18 -10.87 -22.47
N TRP A 195 27.84 -11.83 -21.85
CA TRP A 195 27.23 -13.08 -21.34
C TRP A 195 26.25 -12.94 -20.17
N TYR A 196 26.35 -11.86 -19.39
CA TYR A 196 25.43 -11.57 -18.30
C TYR A 196 24.16 -10.84 -18.77
N LEU A 197 24.08 -10.40 -20.04
CA LEU A 197 22.89 -9.74 -20.60
C LEU A 197 21.94 -10.83 -21.14
N GLU A 198 20.68 -10.86 -20.70
CA GLU A 198 19.69 -11.95 -20.87
C GLU A 198 19.72 -12.72 -22.21
N GLU A 199 20.29 -13.93 -22.19
CA GLU A 199 20.77 -14.83 -23.27
C GLU A 199 21.88 -14.31 -24.22
N ASP A 200 23.17 -14.69 -24.21
CA ASP A 200 24.17 -15.29 -23.30
C ASP A 200 25.54 -15.01 -24.06
N HIS A 201 26.74 -15.62 -23.99
CA HIS A 201 27.44 -16.62 -23.17
C HIS A 201 28.97 -16.38 -23.28
N ILE A 202 29.73 -16.44 -22.17
CA ILE A 202 31.21 -16.22 -22.07
C ILE A 202 31.69 -14.78 -22.50
N CYS A 203 32.62 -14.04 -21.84
CA CYS A 203 33.41 -14.26 -20.62
C CYS A 203 33.80 -12.95 -19.85
N THR A 204 34.81 -13.08 -18.99
CA THR A 204 35.44 -12.17 -18.01
C THR A 204 36.47 -11.17 -18.63
N VAL A 205 37.08 -10.13 -18.00
CA VAL A 205 37.48 -9.85 -16.59
C VAL A 205 37.21 -8.41 -16.10
N GLU A 206 36.64 -8.32 -14.90
CA GLU A 206 36.58 -7.22 -13.89
C GLU A 206 36.78 -5.74 -14.33
N HIS A 207 35.86 -4.80 -14.10
CA HIS A 207 34.49 -4.86 -13.53
C HIS A 207 33.48 -5.37 -14.59
N THR A 208 32.45 -6.09 -14.15
CA THR A 208 31.52 -6.84 -15.04
C THR A 208 30.07 -6.69 -14.59
N GLY A 209 29.16 -6.64 -15.54
CA GLY A 209 27.71 -6.56 -15.34
C GLY A 209 27.09 -5.39 -16.11
N THR A 210 25.78 -5.38 -16.27
CA THR A 210 25.04 -4.16 -16.66
C THR A 210 25.25 -3.04 -15.64
N SER A 211 25.58 -3.42 -14.41
CA SER A 211 25.98 -2.58 -13.28
C SER A 211 27.22 -1.69 -13.55
N ALA A 212 28.12 -2.07 -14.46
CA ALA A 212 29.22 -1.23 -14.91
C ALA A 212 28.80 -0.25 -16.04
N SER A 213 27.68 -0.52 -16.70
CA SER A 213 27.21 0.29 -17.84
C SER A 213 26.32 1.46 -17.41
N ALA A 214 25.53 1.31 -16.35
CA ALA A 214 24.71 2.39 -15.80
C ALA A 214 25.53 3.58 -15.25
N PRO A 215 26.64 3.40 -14.50
CA PRO A 215 27.51 4.50 -14.04
C PRO A 215 28.15 5.26 -15.20
N LEU A 216 28.64 4.54 -16.22
CA LEU A 216 29.18 5.15 -17.44
C LEU A 216 28.13 6.02 -18.15
N ALA A 217 26.88 5.54 -18.22
CA ALA A 217 25.77 6.31 -18.78
C ALA A 217 25.38 7.53 -17.90
N ALA A 218 25.39 7.40 -16.57
CA ALA A 218 25.19 8.50 -15.62
C ALA A 218 26.26 9.59 -15.79
N GLY A 219 27.52 9.20 -15.99
CA GLY A 219 28.60 10.12 -16.34
C GLY A 219 28.35 10.83 -17.69
N ILE A 220 27.91 10.14 -18.73
CA ILE A 220 27.57 10.79 -20.01
C ILE A 220 26.39 11.76 -19.85
N ALA A 221 25.38 11.40 -19.05
CA ALA A 221 24.26 12.28 -18.72
C ALA A 221 24.73 13.53 -17.94
N ALA A 222 25.74 13.41 -17.07
CA ALA A 222 26.34 14.56 -16.39
C ALA A 222 27.04 15.52 -17.38
N LEU A 223 27.76 15.02 -18.37
CA LEU A 223 28.33 15.85 -19.45
C LEU A 223 27.25 16.62 -20.21
N ALA A 224 26.11 15.97 -20.51
CA ALA A 224 24.98 16.60 -21.18
C ALA A 224 24.23 17.61 -20.28
N LEU A 225 24.16 17.38 -18.97
CA LEU A 225 23.60 18.34 -18.00
C LEU A 225 24.48 19.58 -17.81
N GLU A 226 25.80 19.46 -17.82
CA GLU A 226 26.70 20.63 -17.82
C GLU A 226 26.51 21.46 -19.11
N ALA A 227 26.36 20.79 -20.25
CA ALA A 227 26.09 21.43 -21.54
C ALA A 227 24.73 22.13 -21.60
N ASN A 228 23.72 21.61 -20.90
CA ASN A 228 22.42 22.28 -20.78
C ASN A 228 21.73 21.98 -19.43
N PRO A 229 21.93 22.83 -18.41
CA PRO A 229 21.30 22.64 -17.10
C PRO A 229 19.78 22.80 -17.07
N SER A 230 19.10 23.16 -18.18
CA SER A 230 17.63 23.22 -18.22
C SER A 230 16.96 21.90 -18.63
N LEU A 231 17.72 20.88 -19.05
CA LEU A 231 17.19 19.57 -19.45
C LEU A 231 16.35 18.92 -18.33
N THR A 232 15.15 18.48 -18.68
CA THR A 232 14.31 17.60 -17.85
C THR A 232 14.73 16.13 -17.99
N TRP A 233 14.21 15.26 -17.13
CA TRP A 233 14.39 13.80 -17.22
C TRP A 233 13.99 13.25 -18.61
N ARG A 234 12.85 13.70 -19.17
CA ARG A 234 12.40 13.35 -20.53
C ARG A 234 13.34 13.87 -21.61
N ASP A 235 13.85 15.10 -21.47
CA ASP A 235 14.81 15.63 -22.44
C ASP A 235 16.08 14.76 -22.51
N MET A 236 16.56 14.23 -21.38
CA MET A 236 17.70 13.32 -21.37
C MET A 236 17.42 12.01 -22.12
N GLN A 237 16.25 11.40 -21.91
CA GLN A 237 15.82 10.22 -22.68
C GLN A 237 15.74 10.54 -24.19
N TYR A 238 15.18 11.68 -24.59
CA TYR A 238 15.19 12.14 -25.99
C TYR A 238 16.61 12.30 -26.55
N LEU A 239 17.55 12.89 -25.80
CA LEU A 239 18.94 13.04 -26.25
C LEU A 239 19.58 11.68 -26.52
N VAL A 240 19.38 10.68 -25.64
CA VAL A 240 19.88 9.30 -25.85
C VAL A 240 19.27 8.69 -27.13
N VAL A 241 17.94 8.69 -27.27
CA VAL A 241 17.23 8.13 -28.45
C VAL A 241 17.67 8.79 -29.77
N LEU A 242 18.04 10.07 -29.74
CA LEU A 242 18.43 10.82 -30.94
C LEU A 242 19.93 10.77 -31.28
N THR A 243 20.79 10.28 -30.39
CA THR A 243 22.26 10.33 -30.57
C THR A 243 22.99 9.00 -30.36
N SER A 244 22.35 8.00 -29.76
CA SER A 244 22.87 6.64 -29.69
C SER A 244 23.12 6.06 -31.08
N ARG A 245 24.18 5.25 -31.19
CA ARG A 245 24.69 4.73 -32.47
C ARG A 245 24.52 3.23 -32.54
N SER A 246 23.65 2.76 -33.44
CA SER A 246 23.53 1.33 -33.77
C SER A 246 24.81 0.78 -34.40
N GLY A 247 25.40 1.49 -35.38
CA GLY A 247 26.48 1.03 -36.27
C GLY A 247 27.57 0.14 -35.64
N PRO A 248 28.21 0.51 -34.52
CA PRO A 248 29.24 -0.32 -33.86
C PRO A 248 28.76 -1.71 -33.39
N LEU A 249 27.44 -1.90 -33.26
CA LEU A 249 26.76 -3.08 -32.72
C LEU A 249 25.91 -3.80 -33.79
N GLU A 250 25.94 -3.37 -35.06
CA GLU A 250 25.12 -3.97 -36.14
C GLU A 250 25.61 -5.36 -36.62
N LYS A 251 26.71 -5.86 -36.04
CA LYS A 251 27.14 -7.27 -36.18
C LYS A 251 26.19 -8.23 -35.47
N GLU A 252 25.49 -7.76 -34.44
CA GLU A 252 24.56 -8.57 -33.66
C GLU A 252 23.20 -8.69 -34.35
N PRO A 253 22.61 -9.90 -34.43
CA PRO A 253 21.25 -10.06 -34.93
C PRO A 253 20.23 -9.52 -33.92
N GLY A 254 19.10 -9.03 -34.42
CA GLY A 254 18.00 -8.47 -33.63
C GLY A 254 17.78 -6.96 -33.75
N TRP A 255 18.37 -6.30 -34.76
CA TRP A 255 18.04 -4.91 -35.12
C TRP A 255 16.80 -4.83 -36.00
N ILE A 256 15.83 -3.99 -35.62
CA ILE A 256 14.65 -3.65 -36.43
C ILE A 256 14.64 -2.15 -36.75
N LEU A 257 13.98 -1.76 -37.85
CA LEU A 257 13.66 -0.37 -38.15
C LEU A 257 12.25 -0.06 -37.63
N ASN A 258 12.13 0.97 -36.78
CA ASN A 258 10.84 1.43 -36.29
C ASN A 258 10.09 2.28 -37.34
N GLY A 259 8.87 2.75 -37.02
CA GLY A 259 8.00 3.47 -37.93
C GLY A 259 8.64 4.74 -38.49
N VAL A 260 9.40 5.44 -37.64
CA VAL A 260 10.20 6.63 -37.98
C VAL A 260 11.65 6.32 -38.39
N LYS A 261 11.90 5.07 -38.80
CA LYS A 261 13.13 4.56 -39.43
C LYS A 261 14.40 4.71 -38.58
N ARG A 262 14.26 4.75 -37.25
CA ARG A 262 15.39 4.51 -36.32
C ARG A 262 15.64 3.02 -36.19
N LYS A 263 16.92 2.62 -36.10
CA LYS A 263 17.29 1.25 -35.71
C LYS A 263 17.14 1.11 -34.20
N VAL A 264 16.51 0.03 -33.76
CA VAL A 264 16.32 -0.32 -32.35
C VAL A 264 16.45 -1.84 -32.17
N SER A 265 16.90 -2.30 -31.00
CA SER A 265 17.06 -3.71 -30.66
C SER A 265 16.79 -3.95 -29.18
N HIS A 266 16.09 -5.05 -28.85
CA HIS A 266 15.87 -5.46 -27.45
C HIS A 266 17.18 -5.68 -26.66
N LYS A 267 18.30 -5.96 -27.33
CA LYS A 267 19.62 -6.14 -26.69
C LYS A 267 20.31 -4.82 -26.30
N PHE A 268 20.01 -3.72 -26.99
CA PHE A 268 20.86 -2.51 -26.99
C PHE A 268 20.08 -1.19 -27.04
N GLY A 269 18.74 -1.23 -26.98
CA GLY A 269 17.88 -0.07 -27.23
C GLY A 269 18.19 0.56 -28.59
N TYR A 270 18.44 1.87 -28.59
CA TYR A 270 18.85 2.65 -29.78
C TYR A 270 20.36 2.58 -30.09
N GLY A 271 21.13 1.77 -29.35
CA GLY A 271 22.55 1.54 -29.55
C GLY A 271 23.46 2.33 -28.61
N LEU A 272 24.76 2.32 -28.92
CA LEU A 272 25.80 2.80 -28.02
C LEU A 272 25.77 4.33 -27.88
N MET A 273 25.63 4.83 -26.64
CA MET A 273 25.65 6.26 -26.32
C MET A 273 26.91 6.97 -26.85
N ASP A 274 26.74 8.21 -27.30
CA ASP A 274 27.79 9.07 -27.85
C ASP A 274 27.76 10.42 -27.12
N ALA A 275 28.69 10.62 -26.18
CA ALA A 275 28.77 11.82 -25.36
C ALA A 275 29.02 13.08 -26.19
N GLY A 276 29.90 13.01 -27.19
CA GLY A 276 30.16 14.11 -28.11
C GLY A 276 28.90 14.55 -28.86
N ALA A 277 28.07 13.61 -29.29
CA ALA A 277 26.79 13.89 -29.94
C ALA A 277 25.72 14.38 -28.94
N MET A 278 25.58 13.73 -27.78
CA MET A 278 24.63 14.14 -26.71
C MET A 278 24.87 15.58 -26.26
N VAL A 279 26.13 15.93 -25.94
CA VAL A 279 26.55 17.29 -25.59
C VAL A 279 26.26 18.29 -26.71
N SER A 280 26.61 17.95 -27.96
CA SER A 280 26.40 18.84 -29.10
C SER A 280 24.93 19.09 -29.45
N LEU A 281 24.05 18.14 -29.12
CA LEU A 281 22.61 18.33 -29.24
C LEU A 281 22.03 19.08 -28.03
N ALA A 282 22.52 18.80 -26.81
CA ALA A 282 22.12 19.46 -25.56
C ALA A 282 22.31 20.99 -25.61
N GLU A 283 23.48 21.46 -26.09
CA GLU A 283 23.81 22.88 -26.33
C GLU A 283 22.72 23.66 -27.07
N GLN A 284 22.02 22.99 -27.99
CA GLN A 284 21.08 23.59 -28.94
C GLN A 284 19.62 23.19 -28.67
N TRP A 285 19.41 22.30 -27.70
CA TRP A 285 18.11 21.72 -27.37
C TRP A 285 17.16 22.75 -26.77
N THR A 286 15.87 22.59 -27.07
CA THR A 286 14.79 23.29 -26.39
C THR A 286 13.87 22.24 -25.78
N ASN A 287 13.58 22.40 -24.49
CA ASN A 287 12.81 21.45 -23.70
C ASN A 287 11.53 21.00 -24.40
N VAL A 288 11.25 19.69 -24.31
CA VAL A 288 10.04 19.09 -24.91
C VAL A 288 8.76 19.62 -24.26
N PRO A 289 7.62 19.61 -24.99
CA PRO A 289 6.31 19.94 -24.42
C PRO A 289 5.96 19.12 -23.16
N PRO A 290 5.00 19.57 -22.35
CA PRO A 290 4.42 18.77 -21.26
C PRO A 290 4.03 17.37 -21.74
N GLN A 291 4.22 16.36 -20.88
CA GLN A 291 3.85 14.99 -21.20
C GLN A 291 2.32 14.85 -21.16
N HIS A 292 1.76 14.27 -22.20
CA HIS A 292 0.37 13.83 -22.27
C HIS A 292 0.33 12.31 -22.04
N ILE A 293 -0.72 11.84 -21.36
CA ILE A 293 -0.92 10.42 -21.06
C ILE A 293 -2.29 10.00 -21.61
N CYS A 294 -2.28 9.35 -22.77
CA CYS A 294 -3.48 8.75 -23.35
C CYS A 294 -3.58 7.30 -22.88
N LYS A 295 -4.76 6.90 -22.41
CA LYS A 295 -5.11 5.49 -22.19
C LYS A 295 -6.10 5.06 -23.25
N SER A 296 -5.92 3.87 -23.82
CA SER A 296 -6.99 3.22 -24.58
C SER A 296 -8.09 2.74 -23.65
N ASP A 297 -9.23 2.39 -24.25
CA ASP A 297 -10.26 1.58 -23.59
C ASP A 297 -9.70 0.22 -23.16
N GLU A 298 -10.37 -0.41 -22.18
CA GLU A 298 -10.00 -1.72 -21.65
C GLU A 298 -10.88 -2.82 -22.27
N ILE A 299 -10.26 -3.91 -22.72
CA ILE A 299 -10.98 -5.04 -23.30
C ILE A 299 -11.41 -5.95 -22.15
N ASN A 300 -12.61 -5.72 -21.60
CA ASN A 300 -13.12 -6.49 -20.45
C ASN A 300 -13.67 -7.88 -20.82
N GLU A 301 -13.31 -8.41 -22.00
CA GLU A 301 -13.71 -9.74 -22.46
C GLU A 301 -12.69 -10.81 -22.04
N GLU A 302 -13.11 -11.77 -21.21
CA GLU A 302 -12.27 -12.95 -20.95
C GLU A 302 -12.06 -13.77 -22.24
N ARG A 303 -10.80 -14.01 -22.58
CA ARG A 303 -10.40 -14.78 -23.77
C ARG A 303 -9.45 -15.90 -23.39
N ARG A 304 -9.94 -17.14 -23.46
CA ARG A 304 -9.16 -18.35 -23.14
C ARG A 304 -7.96 -18.50 -24.09
N ILE A 305 -6.77 -18.70 -23.52
CA ILE A 305 -5.59 -19.15 -24.24
C ILE A 305 -5.61 -20.68 -24.24
N ASP A 306 -5.42 -21.31 -25.41
CA ASP A 306 -5.27 -22.75 -25.50
C ASP A 306 -3.81 -23.14 -25.14
N PRO A 307 -3.58 -24.17 -24.30
CA PRO A 307 -2.24 -24.60 -23.92
C PRO A 307 -1.50 -25.40 -25.01
N THR A 308 -2.12 -25.67 -26.15
CA THR A 308 -1.49 -26.37 -27.29
C THR A 308 -0.29 -25.58 -27.82
N TYR A 309 0.86 -26.25 -27.96
CA TYR A 309 2.08 -25.64 -28.49
C TYR A 309 1.87 -24.99 -29.86
N GLY A 310 2.34 -23.75 -30.03
CA GLY A 310 2.16 -22.95 -31.23
C GLY A 310 0.81 -22.21 -31.34
N TYR A 311 -0.13 -22.40 -30.41
CA TYR A 311 -1.40 -21.66 -30.41
C TYR A 311 -1.19 -20.14 -30.31
N THR A 312 -1.84 -19.38 -31.19
CA THR A 312 -1.65 -17.92 -31.31
C THR A 312 -2.98 -17.17 -31.14
N LEU A 313 -3.24 -16.64 -29.94
CA LEU A 313 -4.34 -15.72 -29.69
C LEU A 313 -4.01 -14.32 -30.23
N SER A 314 -4.72 -13.86 -31.26
CA SER A 314 -4.67 -12.48 -31.77
C SER A 314 -5.88 -11.66 -31.31
N VAL A 315 -5.67 -10.39 -30.95
CA VAL A 315 -6.72 -9.40 -30.66
C VAL A 315 -6.28 -8.05 -31.23
N TYR A 316 -7.24 -7.24 -31.68
CA TYR A 316 -7.03 -5.96 -32.35
C TYR A 316 -7.77 -4.86 -31.59
N MET A 317 -7.31 -3.62 -31.71
CA MET A 317 -7.89 -2.44 -31.08
C MET A 317 -7.61 -1.22 -31.96
N ASP A 318 -8.64 -0.43 -32.28
CA ASP A 318 -8.46 0.85 -32.95
C ASP A 318 -8.10 1.91 -31.91
N VAL A 319 -7.02 2.67 -32.10
CA VAL A 319 -6.65 3.77 -31.21
C VAL A 319 -6.52 5.09 -31.96
N THR A 320 -6.91 6.16 -31.28
CA THR A 320 -6.91 7.52 -31.81
C THR A 320 -5.76 8.37 -31.27
N GLY A 321 -4.90 7.82 -30.40
CA GLY A 321 -3.99 8.63 -29.57
C GLY A 321 -4.74 9.62 -28.66
N CYS A 322 -6.01 9.36 -28.34
CA CYS A 322 -6.92 10.28 -27.65
C CYS A 322 -7.10 11.61 -28.41
N ALA A 323 -7.16 11.55 -29.76
CA ALA A 323 -7.30 12.71 -30.63
C ALA A 323 -8.48 13.62 -30.23
N GLY A 324 -8.24 14.94 -30.26
CA GLY A 324 -9.24 15.95 -29.88
C GLY A 324 -9.45 16.11 -28.36
N SER A 325 -8.86 15.27 -27.51
CA SER A 325 -8.90 15.43 -26.05
C SER A 325 -7.73 16.27 -25.52
N LEU A 326 -7.80 16.67 -24.24
CA LEU A 326 -6.69 17.31 -23.53
C LEU A 326 -5.46 16.39 -23.38
N ASN A 327 -5.66 15.07 -23.44
CA ASN A 327 -4.61 14.05 -23.30
C ASN A 327 -4.12 13.52 -24.65
N GLU A 328 -4.38 14.24 -25.76
CA GLU A 328 -3.98 13.83 -27.11
C GLU A 328 -2.45 13.59 -27.20
N VAL A 329 -2.05 12.39 -27.62
CA VAL A 329 -0.67 12.01 -27.92
C VAL A 329 -0.54 11.81 -29.42
N ARG A 330 0.33 12.60 -30.09
CA ARG A 330 0.61 12.46 -31.53
C ARG A 330 2.02 11.96 -31.84
N PHE A 331 2.95 12.12 -30.89
CA PHE A 331 4.32 11.64 -30.98
C PHE A 331 4.61 10.82 -29.72
N LEU A 332 4.87 9.53 -29.89
CA LEU A 332 5.09 8.58 -28.80
C LEU A 332 6.46 8.76 -28.13
N GLU A 333 6.49 8.55 -26.82
CA GLU A 333 7.69 8.35 -26.00
C GLU A 333 7.70 6.89 -25.54
N HIS A 334 6.90 6.59 -24.51
CA HIS A 334 6.74 5.28 -23.89
C HIS A 334 5.39 4.69 -24.26
N VAL A 335 5.32 3.37 -24.46
CA VAL A 335 4.05 2.64 -24.56
C VAL A 335 4.09 1.49 -23.56
N GLN A 336 3.15 1.48 -22.61
CA GLN A 336 2.92 0.34 -21.73
C GLN A 336 1.67 -0.43 -22.18
N CYS A 337 1.76 -1.75 -22.27
CA CYS A 337 0.63 -2.65 -22.45
C CYS A 337 0.35 -3.34 -21.11
N LYS A 338 -0.80 -3.04 -20.53
CA LYS A 338 -1.21 -3.49 -19.20
C LYS A 338 -2.00 -4.78 -19.32
N VAL A 339 -1.53 -5.85 -18.68
CA VAL A 339 -2.07 -7.21 -18.90
C VAL A 339 -2.24 -7.97 -17.59
N SER A 340 -3.50 -8.26 -17.25
CA SER A 340 -3.86 -9.37 -16.35
C SER A 340 -4.08 -10.63 -17.18
N LEU A 341 -3.36 -11.71 -16.86
CA LEU A 341 -3.50 -13.00 -17.55
C LEU A 341 -3.24 -14.16 -16.60
N ARG A 342 -3.88 -15.31 -16.87
CA ARG A 342 -3.63 -16.56 -16.15
C ARG A 342 -3.28 -17.67 -17.15
N PHE A 343 -2.10 -18.27 -16.98
CA PHE A 343 -1.56 -19.34 -17.82
C PHE A 343 -0.46 -20.09 -17.06
N PHE A 344 -0.43 -21.42 -17.16
CA PHE A 344 0.56 -22.26 -16.48
C PHE A 344 1.18 -23.28 -17.45
N PRO A 345 2.52 -23.40 -17.51
CA PRO A 345 3.52 -22.60 -16.80
C PRO A 345 3.63 -21.19 -17.40
N ARG A 346 3.78 -20.15 -16.57
CA ARG A 346 3.82 -18.74 -17.03
C ARG A 346 4.98 -18.47 -18.00
N GLY A 347 6.12 -19.14 -17.80
CA GLY A 347 7.30 -19.04 -18.65
C GLY A 347 7.12 -19.48 -20.11
N ASN A 348 6.07 -20.25 -20.42
CA ASN A 348 5.78 -20.70 -21.79
C ASN A 348 5.09 -19.63 -22.65
N LEU A 349 4.93 -18.40 -22.14
CA LEU A 349 4.29 -17.30 -22.83
C LEU A 349 5.27 -16.44 -23.62
N ARG A 350 4.77 -15.92 -24.74
CA ARG A 350 5.42 -14.86 -25.51
C ARG A 350 4.42 -13.77 -25.85
N LEU A 351 4.78 -12.51 -25.56
CA LEU A 351 3.92 -11.35 -25.82
C LEU A 351 4.56 -10.46 -26.89
N LEU A 352 3.76 -10.08 -27.88
CA LEU A 352 4.15 -9.24 -29.02
C LEU A 352 3.13 -8.10 -29.16
N LEU A 353 3.62 -6.88 -29.36
CA LEU A 353 2.83 -5.68 -29.64
C LEU A 353 3.30 -5.06 -30.97
N THR A 354 2.37 -4.79 -31.89
CA THR A 354 2.66 -4.19 -33.20
C THR A 354 2.02 -2.80 -33.32
N SER A 355 2.81 -1.77 -33.66
CA SER A 355 2.36 -0.39 -33.86
C SER A 355 1.60 -0.18 -35.18
N PRO A 356 0.86 0.95 -35.37
CA PRO A 356 0.13 1.18 -36.62
C PRO A 356 1.08 1.49 -37.78
N MET A 357 2.31 1.90 -37.46
CA MET A 357 3.40 2.12 -38.43
C MET A 357 4.19 0.82 -38.75
N GLY A 358 3.76 -0.33 -38.20
CA GLY A 358 4.28 -1.66 -38.51
C GLY A 358 5.44 -2.15 -37.64
N THR A 359 5.86 -1.40 -36.62
CA THR A 359 6.93 -1.82 -35.70
C THR A 359 6.39 -2.90 -34.78
N THR A 360 7.04 -4.06 -34.68
CA THR A 360 6.70 -5.09 -33.67
C THR A 360 7.75 -5.12 -32.58
N SER A 361 7.33 -5.09 -31.32
CA SER A 361 8.17 -5.27 -30.14
C SER A 361 7.71 -6.50 -29.36
N THR A 362 8.68 -7.33 -28.95
CA THR A 362 8.47 -8.35 -27.91
C THR A 362 8.35 -7.66 -26.56
N LEU A 363 7.28 -7.96 -25.84
CA LEU A 363 7.01 -7.44 -24.49
C LEU A 363 7.36 -8.45 -23.38
N LEU A 364 7.29 -9.74 -23.70
CA LEU A 364 7.71 -10.85 -22.85
C LEU A 364 8.31 -11.93 -23.76
N PHE A 365 9.54 -12.35 -23.45
CA PHE A 365 10.18 -13.51 -24.04
C PHE A 365 9.82 -14.77 -23.25
N GLU A 366 9.97 -15.93 -23.90
CA GLU A 366 9.78 -17.24 -23.25
C GLU A 366 10.84 -17.40 -22.15
N ARG A 367 10.43 -17.77 -20.93
CA ARG A 367 11.32 -17.98 -19.78
C ARG A 367 11.24 -19.43 -19.29
N PRO A 368 12.00 -20.38 -19.85
CA PRO A 368 11.97 -21.81 -19.52
C PRO A 368 12.08 -22.19 -18.02
N ARG A 369 12.51 -21.27 -17.15
CA ARG A 369 12.60 -21.47 -15.71
C ARG A 369 11.35 -21.09 -14.92
N ASP A 370 10.48 -20.24 -15.46
CA ASP A 370 9.30 -19.67 -14.80
C ASP A 370 8.13 -20.68 -14.75
N VAL A 371 8.35 -21.77 -14.00
CA VAL A 371 7.50 -22.97 -13.99
C VAL A 371 6.59 -23.10 -12.77
N LEU A 372 6.67 -22.17 -11.82
CA LEU A 372 5.94 -22.24 -10.54
C LEU A 372 4.74 -21.28 -10.46
N SER A 373 4.80 -20.16 -11.19
CA SER A 373 3.75 -19.14 -11.21
C SER A 373 2.78 -19.35 -12.39
N ALA A 374 1.57 -18.81 -12.25
CA ALA A 374 0.47 -18.99 -13.20
C ALA A 374 -0.17 -17.67 -13.67
N ASN A 375 0.39 -16.52 -13.29
CA ASN A 375 -0.25 -15.22 -13.42
C ASN A 375 0.71 -14.05 -13.68
N PHE A 376 0.25 -13.12 -14.52
CA PHE A 376 0.57 -11.69 -14.37
C PHE A 376 -0.73 -11.00 -13.94
N ASP A 377 -0.65 -10.06 -13.01
CA ASP A 377 -1.80 -9.31 -12.51
C ASP A 377 -1.49 -7.83 -12.70
N ASP A 378 -2.33 -7.15 -13.49
CA ASP A 378 -2.24 -5.73 -13.82
C ASP A 378 -0.90 -5.24 -14.40
N TRP A 379 -0.07 -6.16 -14.94
CA TRP A 379 1.35 -5.91 -15.18
C TRP A 379 1.60 -4.98 -16.39
N PRO A 380 2.31 -3.85 -16.24
CA PRO A 380 2.45 -2.84 -17.28
C PRO A 380 3.74 -3.05 -18.12
N PHE A 381 3.72 -3.99 -19.06
CA PHE A 381 4.88 -4.26 -19.93
C PHE A 381 5.24 -3.05 -20.80
N LEU A 382 6.47 -2.53 -20.68
CA LEU A 382 6.96 -1.36 -21.40
C LEU A 382 7.57 -1.73 -22.77
N SER A 383 7.46 -0.81 -23.72
CA SER A 383 8.29 -0.76 -24.93
C SER A 383 8.59 0.69 -25.31
N VAL A 384 9.88 1.00 -25.45
CA VAL A 384 10.38 2.28 -26.00
C VAL A 384 10.65 2.21 -27.51
N HIS A 385 10.44 1.06 -28.16
CA HIS A 385 10.79 0.88 -29.59
C HIS A 385 10.00 1.81 -30.54
N PHE A 386 8.85 2.29 -30.08
CA PHE A 386 7.93 3.15 -30.83
C PHE A 386 8.28 4.65 -30.74
N TRP A 387 9.44 5.02 -30.15
CA TRP A 387 9.75 6.42 -29.85
C TRP A 387 9.76 7.32 -31.10
N GLY A 388 8.91 8.35 -31.07
CA GLY A 388 8.65 9.30 -32.16
C GLY A 388 7.63 8.86 -33.20
N GLU A 389 7.09 7.64 -33.10
CA GLU A 389 5.98 7.19 -33.96
C GLU A 389 4.67 7.91 -33.64
N LYS A 390 3.74 7.79 -34.58
CA LYS A 390 2.36 8.24 -34.44
C LYS A 390 1.52 7.26 -33.60
N ALA A 391 0.54 7.80 -32.88
CA ALA A 391 -0.40 7.02 -32.08
C ALA A 391 -1.77 6.80 -32.76
N ASP A 392 -2.02 7.39 -33.95
CA ASP A 392 -3.25 7.19 -34.73
C ASP A 392 -3.19 5.89 -35.58
N GLY A 393 -4.10 4.94 -35.35
CA GLY A 393 -4.35 3.78 -36.22
C GLY A 393 -4.69 2.47 -35.49
N ILE A 394 -4.68 1.37 -36.24
CA ILE A 394 -5.04 0.03 -35.75
C ILE A 394 -3.86 -0.62 -35.01
N LEU A 395 -4.11 -1.12 -33.81
CA LEU A 395 -3.16 -1.79 -32.92
C LEU A 395 -3.57 -3.23 -32.57
N LYS A 396 -2.71 -3.92 -31.82
CA LYS A 396 -2.92 -5.30 -31.36
C LYS A 396 -2.78 -5.39 -29.83
N LYS A 397 -3.87 -5.80 -29.16
CA LYS A 397 -4.02 -6.16 -27.71
C LYS A 397 -4.06 -5.03 -26.64
N TRP A 398 -4.70 -5.43 -25.53
CA TRP A 398 -4.98 -4.90 -24.16
C TRP A 398 -4.43 -3.53 -23.72
N GLN A 399 -5.10 -2.92 -22.71
CA GLN A 399 -5.00 -1.49 -22.33
C GLN A 399 -3.61 -0.88 -22.56
N LEU A 400 -3.56 0.02 -23.54
CA LEU A 400 -2.35 0.69 -23.96
C LEU A 400 -2.30 2.09 -23.34
N ILE A 401 -1.24 2.34 -22.58
CA ILE A 401 -0.94 3.65 -22.01
C ILE A 401 0.17 4.28 -22.84
N PHE A 402 -0.21 5.27 -23.65
CA PHE A 402 0.68 6.05 -24.49
C PHE A 402 1.13 7.30 -23.74
N TYR A 403 2.44 7.43 -23.57
CA TYR A 403 3.07 8.65 -23.08
C TYR A 403 3.66 9.39 -24.27
N GLY A 404 3.54 10.70 -24.33
CA GLY A 404 4.10 11.48 -25.43
C GLY A 404 3.62 12.93 -25.48
N THR A 405 3.59 13.52 -26.69
CA THR A 405 3.20 14.93 -26.88
C THR A 405 2.20 15.13 -28.02
N ALA A 406 1.29 16.11 -27.86
CA ALA A 406 0.38 16.55 -28.92
C ALA A 406 1.09 17.35 -30.05
N THR A 407 2.22 17.99 -29.74
CA THR A 407 3.00 18.80 -30.69
C THR A 407 4.41 18.25 -30.85
N ASN A 408 5.06 18.53 -32.00
CA ASN A 408 6.39 18.00 -32.29
C ASN A 408 7.40 18.39 -31.17
N PRO A 409 8.05 17.40 -30.52
CA PRO A 409 8.96 17.64 -29.41
C PRO A 409 10.34 18.16 -29.86
N ILE A 410 10.78 17.90 -31.08
CA ILE A 410 12.13 18.25 -31.54
C ILE A 410 12.17 19.73 -31.96
N ARG A 411 12.88 20.56 -31.18
CA ARG A 411 13.02 22.01 -31.41
C ARG A 411 14.45 22.48 -31.12
N ILE A 412 15.11 23.08 -32.11
CA ILE A 412 16.55 23.42 -32.08
C ILE A 412 16.75 24.94 -32.30
N ARG A 413 17.71 25.55 -31.59
CA ARG A 413 17.86 27.02 -31.47
C ARG A 413 18.65 27.70 -32.61
N THR A 414 18.20 27.63 -33.86
CA THR A 414 18.79 28.42 -34.97
C THR A 414 17.71 29.03 -35.91
N ARG A 415 17.99 30.18 -36.53
CA ARG A 415 16.98 31.13 -37.07
C ARG A 415 16.99 31.26 -38.60
N GLN A 416 15.84 31.52 -39.23
CA GLN A 416 15.45 32.87 -39.70
C GLN A 416 14.06 32.97 -40.41
N PHE A 417 13.40 34.11 -40.19
CA PHE A 417 12.34 34.84 -40.91
C PHE A 417 11.53 34.24 -42.08
N ASN A 418 10.22 34.54 -42.05
CA ASN A 418 9.56 35.28 -43.14
C ASN A 418 8.39 36.15 -42.58
N PRO A 419 8.28 37.47 -42.86
CA PRO A 419 7.26 38.33 -42.24
C PRO A 419 6.08 38.68 -43.17
N GLY A 420 4.83 38.65 -42.66
CA GLY A 420 3.70 39.22 -43.39
C GLY A 420 2.30 38.72 -43.02
N TYR A 421 1.76 39.14 -41.86
CA TYR A 421 0.31 39.14 -41.60
C TYR A 421 -0.04 40.23 -40.57
N GLN A 422 -1.18 40.91 -40.74
CA GLN A 422 -1.73 41.86 -39.76
C GLN A 422 -3.03 41.30 -39.17
N GLY A 423 -3.24 41.49 -37.85
CA GLY A 423 -4.43 41.03 -37.16
C GLY A 423 -5.64 41.97 -37.32
N PRO A 424 -6.88 41.48 -37.10
CA PRO A 424 -8.10 42.28 -37.20
C PRO A 424 -8.27 43.26 -36.04
N LYS A 425 -9.15 44.26 -36.22
CA LYS A 425 -9.52 45.25 -35.20
C LYS A 425 -10.56 44.70 -34.22
N ILE A 426 -10.48 45.16 -32.97
CA ILE A 426 -11.43 44.87 -31.89
C ILE A 426 -12.64 45.81 -31.97
N LEU A 427 -13.82 45.30 -31.59
CA LEU A 427 -15.10 46.01 -31.45
C LEU A 427 -15.57 46.00 -29.99
N HIS A 428 -16.38 46.98 -29.61
CA HIS A 428 -16.95 47.14 -28.26
C HIS A 428 -18.50 47.10 -28.23
N ASP A 429 -19.14 46.88 -29.37
CA ASP A 429 -20.60 46.70 -29.52
C ASP A 429 -20.85 45.21 -29.80
N CYS A 430 -21.09 44.47 -28.72
CA CYS A 430 -20.87 43.02 -28.61
C CYS A 430 -22.08 42.27 -28.04
N ASP A 431 -22.08 40.93 -28.13
CA ASP A 431 -23.12 40.08 -27.54
C ASP A 431 -23.19 40.23 -26.00
N PRO A 432 -24.39 40.18 -25.37
CA PRO A 432 -24.54 40.30 -23.91
C PRO A 432 -23.80 39.24 -23.05
N GLN A 433 -23.34 38.14 -23.65
CA GLN A 433 -22.49 37.11 -23.02
C GLN A 433 -20.99 37.37 -23.20
N CYS A 434 -20.58 38.39 -23.96
CA CYS A 434 -19.19 38.85 -23.99
C CYS A 434 -18.83 39.62 -22.72
N ASP A 435 -17.56 39.56 -22.32
CA ASP A 435 -17.01 40.36 -21.23
C ASP A 435 -16.61 41.78 -21.70
N PRO A 436 -16.17 42.69 -20.78
CA PRO A 436 -15.81 44.06 -21.13
C PRO A 436 -14.59 44.23 -22.05
N GLN A 437 -13.80 43.17 -22.34
CA GLN A 437 -12.64 43.28 -23.22
C GLN A 437 -13.04 43.44 -24.70
N GLY A 438 -14.29 43.09 -25.04
CA GLY A 438 -14.89 43.32 -26.34
C GLY A 438 -15.01 42.06 -27.20
N CYS A 439 -15.06 42.26 -28.51
CA CYS A 439 -15.38 41.21 -29.48
C CYS A 439 -14.76 41.46 -30.85
N TYR A 440 -14.74 40.43 -31.69
CA TYR A 440 -14.42 40.50 -33.12
C TYR A 440 -15.68 40.56 -34.01
N GLY A 441 -16.87 40.56 -33.40
CA GLY A 441 -18.17 40.59 -34.07
C GLY A 441 -19.33 40.45 -33.08
N LYS A 442 -20.57 40.53 -33.57
CA LYS A 442 -21.78 40.65 -32.74
C LYS A 442 -22.37 39.34 -32.21
N GLY A 443 -21.85 38.18 -32.60
CA GLY A 443 -22.35 36.88 -32.11
C GLY A 443 -21.70 36.44 -30.79
N PRO A 444 -22.36 35.57 -29.99
CA PRO A 444 -21.80 35.01 -28.76
C PRO A 444 -20.58 34.09 -29.00
N THR A 445 -20.32 33.73 -30.27
CA THR A 445 -19.12 33.01 -30.74
C THR A 445 -17.93 33.91 -31.08
N GLN A 446 -18.09 35.23 -30.95
CA GLN A 446 -17.13 36.24 -31.45
C GLN A 446 -16.57 37.14 -30.33
N CYS A 447 -16.86 36.84 -29.07
CA CYS A 447 -16.31 37.54 -27.91
C CYS A 447 -14.80 37.31 -27.75
N ILE A 448 -14.08 38.27 -27.17
CA ILE A 448 -12.67 38.09 -26.78
C ILE A 448 -12.57 37.19 -25.54
N ALA A 449 -13.42 37.42 -24.55
CA ALA A 449 -13.67 36.53 -23.43
C ALA A 449 -15.17 36.49 -23.08
N CYS A 450 -15.58 35.45 -22.37
CA CYS A 450 -16.98 35.22 -21.97
C CYS A 450 -17.24 35.77 -20.57
N LYS A 451 -18.43 36.37 -20.40
CA LYS A 451 -18.90 36.97 -19.15
C LYS A 451 -19.29 35.95 -18.06
N ASN A 452 -19.78 34.78 -18.49
CA ASN A 452 -20.29 33.73 -17.62
C ASN A 452 -19.50 32.43 -17.89
N TYR A 453 -19.95 31.64 -18.87
CA TYR A 453 -19.31 30.38 -19.26
C TYR A 453 -19.01 30.32 -20.76
N ARG A 454 -18.12 29.42 -21.16
CA ARG A 454 -17.73 29.15 -22.55
C ARG A 454 -17.89 27.67 -22.88
N LEU A 455 -18.60 27.35 -23.97
CA LEU A 455 -18.58 26.02 -24.59
C LEU A 455 -18.01 26.17 -26.00
N ASP A 456 -16.91 25.47 -26.29
CA ASP A 456 -16.06 25.64 -27.48
C ASP A 456 -15.62 27.10 -27.68
N ASN A 457 -16.34 27.85 -28.53
CA ASN A 457 -16.15 29.29 -28.76
C ASN A 457 -17.38 30.13 -28.36
N THR A 458 -18.49 29.51 -27.96
CA THR A 458 -19.76 30.17 -27.64
C THR A 458 -19.80 30.58 -26.17
N CYS A 459 -20.04 31.86 -25.91
CA CYS A 459 -20.31 32.36 -24.57
C CYS A 459 -21.78 32.12 -24.18
N MET A 460 -22.02 31.59 -22.99
CA MET A 460 -23.34 31.17 -22.51
C MET A 460 -23.53 31.38 -21.01
N SER A 461 -24.78 31.51 -20.55
CA SER A 461 -25.12 31.87 -19.17
C SER A 461 -25.09 30.70 -18.18
N ARG A 462 -25.21 29.45 -18.65
CA ARG A 462 -25.03 28.19 -17.91
C ARG A 462 -24.53 27.11 -18.86
N CYS A 463 -23.77 26.14 -18.35
CA CYS A 463 -23.40 24.95 -19.12
C CYS A 463 -24.62 24.05 -19.41
N PRO A 464 -24.70 23.38 -20.57
CA PRO A 464 -25.78 22.45 -20.88
C PRO A 464 -25.68 21.13 -20.10
N PRO A 465 -26.74 20.28 -20.09
CA PRO A 465 -26.67 18.91 -19.60
C PRO A 465 -25.48 18.13 -20.19
N ARG A 466 -24.99 17.13 -19.45
CA ARG A 466 -23.72 16.43 -19.69
C ARG A 466 -22.48 17.33 -19.73
N SER A 467 -22.53 18.52 -19.14
CA SER A 467 -21.35 19.34 -18.90
C SER A 467 -21.43 20.18 -17.61
N PHE A 468 -20.28 20.52 -17.05
CA PHE A 468 -20.12 21.30 -15.82
C PHE A 468 -19.08 22.44 -16.04
N PRO A 469 -19.15 23.54 -15.28
CA PRO A 469 -18.16 24.62 -15.41
C PRO A 469 -16.86 24.28 -14.68
N ASN A 470 -15.72 24.36 -15.37
CA ASN A 470 -14.40 24.26 -14.74
C ASN A 470 -14.01 25.57 -14.02
N GLN A 471 -12.91 25.54 -13.24
CA GLN A 471 -12.40 26.70 -12.49
C GLN A 471 -12.05 27.94 -13.36
N GLY A 472 -11.97 27.79 -14.69
CA GLY A 472 -11.75 28.86 -15.67
C GLY A 472 -13.00 29.29 -16.45
N GLY A 473 -14.20 28.84 -16.05
CA GLY A 473 -15.46 29.18 -16.71
C GLY A 473 -15.70 28.44 -18.03
N VAL A 474 -14.94 27.40 -18.36
CA VAL A 474 -15.18 26.59 -19.57
C VAL A 474 -16.04 25.39 -19.20
N CYS A 475 -17.11 25.16 -19.96
CA CYS A 475 -17.96 23.99 -19.81
C CYS A 475 -17.19 22.75 -20.29
N TRP A 476 -16.93 21.81 -19.39
CA TRP A 476 -16.28 20.53 -19.66
C TRP A 476 -17.31 19.41 -19.63
N PRO A 477 -17.16 18.34 -20.44
CA PRO A 477 -18.08 17.22 -20.41
C PRO A 477 -18.07 16.53 -19.04
N CYS A 478 -19.23 16.02 -18.64
CA CYS A 478 -19.33 15.06 -17.56
C CYS A 478 -18.68 13.72 -17.95
N HIS A 479 -18.41 12.86 -16.96
CA HIS A 479 -18.20 11.44 -17.22
C HIS A 479 -19.42 10.86 -17.97
N GLU A 480 -19.21 9.94 -18.92
CA GLU A 480 -20.25 9.50 -19.86
C GLU A 480 -21.47 8.83 -19.20
N SER A 481 -21.28 8.21 -18.03
CA SER A 481 -22.36 7.62 -17.24
C SER A 481 -23.16 8.64 -16.42
N CYS A 482 -22.74 9.92 -16.35
CA CYS A 482 -23.53 11.01 -15.78
C CYS A 482 -24.39 11.71 -16.85
N GLU A 483 -25.65 12.04 -16.53
CA GLU A 483 -26.46 13.00 -17.30
C GLU A 483 -26.23 14.44 -16.81
N ILE A 484 -26.02 14.61 -15.50
CA ILE A 484 -25.66 15.88 -14.85
C ILE A 484 -24.56 15.58 -13.84
N CYS A 485 -23.55 16.44 -13.75
CA CYS A 485 -22.40 16.29 -12.87
C CYS A 485 -21.99 17.62 -12.22
N ALA A 486 -21.21 17.53 -11.14
CA ALA A 486 -20.51 18.67 -10.52
C ALA A 486 -19.02 18.75 -10.95
N GLY A 487 -18.52 17.76 -11.67
CA GLY A 487 -17.11 17.58 -12.02
C GLY A 487 -16.90 16.56 -13.13
N ALA A 488 -15.66 16.41 -13.60
CA ALA A 488 -15.30 15.51 -14.71
C ALA A 488 -15.13 14.03 -14.29
N GLY A 489 -15.09 13.74 -12.99
CA GLY A 489 -14.88 12.38 -12.49
C GLY A 489 -16.14 11.52 -12.59
N GLN A 490 -15.97 10.20 -12.59
CA GLN A 490 -17.10 9.27 -12.51
C GLN A 490 -17.83 9.36 -11.16
N ASP A 491 -17.12 9.77 -10.11
CA ASP A 491 -17.58 10.10 -8.75
C ASP A 491 -18.35 11.43 -8.66
N SER A 492 -18.53 12.12 -9.78
CA SER A 492 -19.03 13.50 -9.82
C SER A 492 -20.49 13.60 -10.29
N CYS A 493 -21.21 12.47 -10.48
CA CYS A 493 -22.56 12.47 -11.07
C CYS A 493 -23.65 12.91 -10.09
N LEU A 494 -24.37 13.98 -10.43
CA LEU A 494 -25.60 14.38 -9.73
C LEU A 494 -26.79 13.50 -10.18
N SER A 495 -26.83 13.10 -11.44
CA SER A 495 -27.77 12.12 -12.00
C SER A 495 -27.11 11.29 -13.10
N CYS A 496 -27.56 10.05 -13.27
CA CYS A 496 -27.01 9.13 -14.27
C CYS A 496 -27.63 9.29 -15.65
N ALA A 497 -26.85 8.90 -16.67
CA ALA A 497 -27.34 8.63 -18.01
C ALA A 497 -28.31 7.43 -18.01
N PRO A 498 -29.15 7.25 -19.05
CA PRO A 498 -30.04 6.09 -19.16
C PRO A 498 -29.31 4.75 -19.01
N ALA A 499 -30.00 3.76 -18.46
CA ALA A 499 -29.48 2.41 -18.14
C ALA A 499 -28.27 2.37 -17.17
N HIS A 500 -28.04 3.44 -16.40
CA HIS A 500 -27.06 3.46 -15.32
C HIS A 500 -27.72 3.78 -13.97
N LEU A 501 -27.34 3.03 -12.95
CA LEU A 501 -27.76 3.13 -11.56
C LEU A 501 -26.82 4.08 -10.80
N ARG A 502 -27.35 4.97 -9.95
CA ARG A 502 -26.53 5.87 -9.12
C ARG A 502 -26.17 5.23 -7.79
N VAL A 503 -24.90 4.99 -7.53
CA VAL A 503 -24.40 4.68 -6.18
C VAL A 503 -24.55 5.93 -5.31
N THR A 504 -25.38 5.86 -4.27
CA THR A 504 -25.93 7.09 -3.67
C THR A 504 -24.92 7.92 -2.88
N ASP A 505 -24.03 7.27 -2.13
CA ASP A 505 -22.97 7.93 -1.33
C ASP A 505 -21.69 8.25 -2.13
N LEU A 506 -21.42 7.52 -3.21
CA LEU A 506 -20.23 7.71 -4.06
C LEU A 506 -20.44 8.63 -5.28
N ALA A 507 -21.69 8.91 -5.67
CA ALA A 507 -22.07 9.56 -6.94
C ALA A 507 -21.48 8.92 -8.21
N VAL A 508 -21.10 7.64 -8.12
CA VAL A 508 -20.67 6.84 -9.26
C VAL A 508 -21.91 6.30 -9.98
N CYS A 509 -21.99 6.53 -11.29
CA CYS A 509 -22.99 5.90 -12.15
C CYS A 509 -22.42 4.64 -12.82
N LEU A 510 -23.06 3.50 -12.56
CA LEU A 510 -22.65 2.13 -12.97
C LEU A 510 -23.83 1.39 -13.62
N GLN A 511 -23.55 0.38 -14.44
CA GLN A 511 -24.63 -0.44 -15.05
C GLN A 511 -25.16 -1.54 -14.12
N GLN A 512 -24.42 -1.86 -13.05
CA GLN A 512 -24.78 -2.82 -12.00
C GLN A 512 -24.26 -2.30 -10.66
N CYS A 513 -24.89 -2.71 -9.56
CA CYS A 513 -24.43 -2.31 -8.22
C CYS A 513 -23.18 -3.12 -7.80
N PRO A 514 -22.18 -2.46 -7.17
CA PRO A 514 -21.00 -3.15 -6.66
C PRO A 514 -21.32 -3.91 -5.37
N GLU A 515 -20.43 -4.82 -4.96
CA GLU A 515 -20.55 -5.52 -3.67
C GLU A 515 -20.65 -4.54 -2.49
N GLY A 516 -21.44 -4.90 -1.46
CA GLY A 516 -21.84 -4.00 -0.38
C GLY A 516 -23.05 -3.10 -0.68
N TYR A 517 -23.67 -3.21 -1.88
CA TYR A 517 -24.85 -2.45 -2.28
C TYR A 517 -25.93 -3.37 -2.86
N TYR A 518 -27.20 -2.97 -2.75
CA TYR A 518 -28.31 -3.60 -3.50
C TYR A 518 -28.91 -2.62 -4.52
N GLU A 519 -29.53 -3.18 -5.56
CA GLU A 519 -30.24 -2.42 -6.59
C GLU A 519 -31.65 -2.04 -6.12
N ASN A 520 -31.90 -0.74 -6.00
CA ASN A 520 -33.22 -0.15 -5.87
C ASN A 520 -33.75 0.19 -7.27
N THR A 521 -34.55 -0.70 -7.83
CA THR A 521 -35.14 -0.60 -9.17
C THR A 521 -36.17 0.52 -9.30
N GLU A 522 -36.86 0.92 -8.22
CA GLU A 522 -37.85 2.01 -8.24
C GLU A 522 -37.18 3.37 -8.49
N ASN A 523 -36.00 3.59 -7.90
CA ASN A 523 -35.24 4.85 -7.98
C ASN A 523 -34.06 4.80 -8.97
N SER A 524 -33.74 3.64 -9.54
CA SER A 524 -32.51 3.40 -10.32
C SER A 524 -31.24 3.78 -9.53
N THR A 525 -31.16 3.31 -8.28
CA THR A 525 -30.03 3.60 -7.38
C THR A 525 -29.41 2.33 -6.81
N CYS A 526 -28.12 2.41 -6.52
CA CYS A 526 -27.41 1.42 -5.70
C CYS A 526 -27.29 1.98 -4.28
N VAL A 527 -27.95 1.33 -3.34
CA VAL A 527 -28.04 1.77 -1.94
C VAL A 527 -27.17 0.85 -1.08
N PRO A 528 -26.29 1.39 -0.21
CA PRO A 528 -25.39 0.57 0.60
C PRO A 528 -26.17 -0.29 1.59
N CYS A 529 -25.71 -1.52 1.81
CA CYS A 529 -26.29 -2.47 2.76
C CYS A 529 -26.28 -1.95 4.21
N GLU A 530 -27.09 -2.56 5.08
CA GLU A 530 -26.98 -2.35 6.52
C GLU A 530 -25.58 -2.80 6.99
N ALA A 531 -24.97 -2.06 7.92
CA ALA A 531 -23.62 -2.35 8.40
C ALA A 531 -23.52 -3.78 8.95
N ASN A 532 -22.34 -4.40 8.83
CA ASN A 532 -22.03 -5.83 9.06
C ASN A 532 -22.34 -6.76 7.87
N CYS A 533 -22.93 -6.26 6.78
CA CYS A 533 -23.34 -7.07 5.63
C CYS A 533 -22.48 -6.79 4.39
N ALA A 534 -21.77 -7.82 3.91
CA ALA A 534 -20.93 -7.73 2.71
C ALA A 534 -21.74 -7.76 1.41
N SER A 535 -22.95 -8.33 1.43
CA SER A 535 -23.94 -8.21 0.34
C SER A 535 -25.36 -8.28 0.91
N CYS A 536 -26.31 -7.68 0.17
CA CYS A 536 -27.73 -7.68 0.50
C CYS A 536 -28.59 -7.68 -0.78
N GLN A 537 -29.86 -8.06 -0.66
CA GLN A 537 -30.79 -8.17 -1.79
C GLN A 537 -32.17 -7.61 -1.41
N ASP A 538 -32.86 -6.97 -2.36
CA ASP A 538 -34.16 -6.29 -2.24
C ASP A 538 -34.18 -5.06 -1.31
N ARG A 539 -33.42 -5.08 -0.20
CA ARG A 539 -33.39 -4.09 0.87
C ARG A 539 -32.01 -4.06 1.55
N PRO A 540 -31.62 -2.96 2.23
CA PRO A 540 -30.33 -2.89 2.91
C PRO A 540 -30.23 -3.90 4.07
N ASP A 541 -31.35 -4.17 4.73
CA ASP A 541 -31.46 -4.96 5.96
C ASP A 541 -31.75 -6.46 5.74
N LYS A 542 -31.68 -6.92 4.48
CA LYS A 542 -31.82 -8.33 4.07
C LYS A 542 -30.51 -8.79 3.43
N CYS A 543 -29.60 -9.26 4.27
CA CYS A 543 -28.24 -9.59 3.92
C CYS A 543 -28.11 -11.01 3.35
N THR A 544 -27.29 -11.14 2.30
CA THR A 544 -26.99 -12.40 1.60
C THR A 544 -25.60 -12.93 1.92
N SER A 545 -24.69 -12.08 2.40
CA SER A 545 -23.43 -12.46 3.03
C SER A 545 -23.00 -11.43 4.08
N CYS A 546 -22.19 -11.86 5.04
CA CYS A 546 -21.73 -11.05 6.16
C CYS A 546 -20.27 -10.61 5.99
N GLU A 547 -19.90 -9.51 6.65
CA GLU A 547 -18.50 -9.10 6.81
C GLU A 547 -17.70 -10.17 7.57
N HIS A 548 -16.39 -10.24 7.33
CA HIS A 548 -15.53 -11.33 7.81
C HIS A 548 -15.66 -11.59 9.33
N HIS A 549 -15.77 -12.87 9.69
CA HIS A 549 -15.92 -13.39 11.06
C HIS A 549 -17.27 -13.05 11.74
N LEU A 550 -18.31 -12.72 10.96
CA LEU A 550 -19.68 -12.65 11.42
C LEU A 550 -20.53 -13.79 10.82
N VAL A 551 -21.55 -14.21 11.56
CA VAL A 551 -22.40 -15.35 11.20
C VAL A 551 -23.80 -14.91 10.80
N MET A 552 -24.36 -15.55 9.77
CA MET A 552 -25.67 -15.22 9.22
C MET A 552 -26.79 -16.03 9.88
N TYR A 553 -27.84 -15.34 10.33
CA TYR A 553 -29.10 -15.92 10.81
C TYR A 553 -30.27 -15.05 10.33
N GLU A 554 -31.32 -15.66 9.75
CA GLU A 554 -32.52 -14.96 9.25
C GLU A 554 -32.23 -13.75 8.32
N ASN A 555 -31.19 -13.83 7.48
CA ASN A 555 -30.68 -12.75 6.60
C ASN A 555 -30.10 -11.54 7.34
N LYS A 556 -29.64 -11.71 8.60
CA LYS A 556 -28.89 -10.68 9.35
C LYS A 556 -27.60 -11.25 9.93
N CYS A 557 -26.62 -10.37 10.12
CA CYS A 557 -25.27 -10.71 10.53
C CYS A 557 -25.05 -10.47 12.02
N TYR A 558 -24.52 -11.47 12.72
CA TYR A 558 -24.34 -11.48 14.17
C TYR A 558 -22.90 -11.82 14.55
N ALA A 559 -22.47 -11.39 15.74
CA ALA A 559 -21.14 -11.70 16.28
C ALA A 559 -21.00 -13.16 16.76
N ALA A 560 -22.11 -13.86 16.94
CA ALA A 560 -22.20 -15.29 17.27
C ALA A 560 -23.64 -15.78 17.05
N CYS A 561 -23.81 -17.09 16.85
CA CYS A 561 -25.13 -17.68 16.61
C CYS A 561 -26.05 -17.59 17.84
N PRO A 562 -27.38 -17.34 17.66
CA PRO A 562 -28.37 -17.36 18.73
C PRO A 562 -28.46 -18.69 19.50
N LEU A 563 -29.09 -18.67 20.68
CA LEU A 563 -29.42 -19.89 21.43
C LEU A 563 -30.24 -20.86 20.57
N TYR A 564 -30.09 -22.16 20.83
CA TYR A 564 -30.64 -23.25 20.01
C TYR A 564 -30.11 -23.35 18.57
N THR A 565 -29.08 -22.58 18.20
CA THR A 565 -28.35 -22.71 16.93
C THR A 565 -26.85 -22.87 17.15
N TYR A 566 -26.13 -23.29 16.11
CA TYR A 566 -24.67 -23.39 16.07
C TYR A 566 -24.12 -22.91 14.71
N GLU A 567 -22.85 -22.54 14.69
CA GLU A 567 -22.14 -22.04 13.51
C GLU A 567 -21.72 -23.20 12.58
N THR A 568 -22.07 -23.11 11.29
CA THR A 568 -21.59 -24.02 10.24
C THR A 568 -20.26 -23.55 9.64
N GLN A 569 -19.61 -24.42 8.86
CA GLN A 569 -18.38 -24.08 8.15
C GLN A 569 -18.56 -22.92 7.14
N ASP A 570 -19.79 -22.69 6.69
CA ASP A 570 -20.19 -21.63 5.76
C ASP A 570 -20.63 -20.33 6.49
N TYR A 571 -20.24 -20.14 7.75
CA TYR A 571 -20.62 -19.01 8.62
C TYR A 571 -22.14 -18.77 8.74
N ASN A 572 -22.94 -19.83 8.64
CA ASN A 572 -24.39 -19.78 8.82
C ASN A 572 -24.80 -20.40 10.16
N CYS A 573 -25.91 -19.95 10.73
CA CYS A 573 -26.43 -20.46 12.00
C CYS A 573 -27.51 -21.54 11.79
N ALA A 574 -27.14 -22.81 11.98
CA ALA A 574 -28.03 -23.96 11.83
C ALA A 574 -28.66 -24.38 13.18
N LEU A 575 -29.86 -24.95 13.14
CA LEU A 575 -30.59 -25.39 14.35
C LEU A 575 -29.93 -26.60 15.04
N CYS A 576 -29.86 -26.55 16.37
CA CYS A 576 -29.52 -27.69 17.20
C CYS A 576 -30.63 -28.75 17.23
N HIS A 577 -30.29 -29.99 17.62
CA HIS A 577 -31.30 -30.99 17.97
C HIS A 577 -32.27 -30.47 19.06
N SER A 578 -33.52 -30.92 19.01
CA SER A 578 -34.63 -30.38 19.83
C SER A 578 -34.44 -30.49 21.34
N THR A 579 -33.59 -31.41 21.81
CA THR A 579 -33.23 -31.59 23.23
C THR A 579 -32.04 -30.73 23.68
N CYS A 580 -31.25 -30.18 22.76
CA CYS A 580 -30.14 -29.28 23.07
C CYS A 580 -30.60 -27.83 23.30
N GLU A 581 -29.87 -27.13 24.16
CA GLU A 581 -29.91 -25.68 24.37
C GLU A 581 -28.74 -24.99 23.61
N THR A 582 -27.57 -25.64 23.59
CA THR A 582 -26.42 -25.33 22.72
C THR A 582 -25.83 -26.63 22.16
N CYS A 583 -25.19 -26.60 20.99
CA CYS A 583 -24.68 -27.79 20.29
C CYS A 583 -23.48 -27.46 19.39
N ASN A 584 -22.79 -28.48 18.88
CA ASN A 584 -21.80 -28.38 17.80
C ASN A 584 -22.23 -29.12 16.52
N GLY A 585 -23.54 -29.36 16.35
CA GLY A 585 -24.10 -30.09 15.23
C GLY A 585 -25.59 -30.42 15.42
N THR A 586 -26.20 -30.96 14.37
CA THR A 586 -27.65 -31.25 14.29
C THR A 586 -28.06 -32.57 14.97
N ALA A 587 -27.14 -33.48 15.25
CA ALA A 587 -27.45 -34.81 15.78
C ALA A 587 -27.73 -34.81 17.30
N GLU A 588 -28.51 -35.78 17.78
CA GLU A 588 -28.90 -35.90 19.19
C GLU A 588 -27.69 -36.07 20.14
N ASN A 589 -26.56 -36.58 19.65
CA ASN A 589 -25.31 -36.76 20.40
C ASN A 589 -24.33 -35.56 20.28
N GLN A 590 -24.76 -34.44 19.71
CA GLN A 590 -23.94 -33.23 19.51
C GLN A 590 -24.37 -32.07 20.44
N CYS A 591 -25.12 -32.34 21.51
CA CYS A 591 -25.48 -31.31 22.49
C CYS A 591 -24.29 -30.93 23.39
N ILE A 592 -24.04 -29.62 23.52
CA ILE A 592 -23.09 -29.03 24.48
C ILE A 592 -23.83 -28.75 25.80
N SER A 593 -25.02 -28.14 25.76
CA SER A 593 -25.91 -27.98 26.92
C SER A 593 -27.33 -28.45 26.60
N CYS A 594 -28.05 -28.88 27.63
CA CYS A 594 -29.40 -29.43 27.51
C CYS A 594 -30.48 -28.42 27.90
N ARG A 595 -31.64 -28.47 27.23
CA ARG A 595 -32.79 -27.63 27.61
C ARG A 595 -33.23 -27.90 29.05
N SER A 596 -33.82 -26.89 29.68
CA SER A 596 -34.27 -26.95 31.08
C SER A 596 -35.17 -28.18 31.32
N GLY A 597 -34.83 -28.97 32.35
CA GLY A 597 -35.48 -30.24 32.68
C GLY A 597 -34.80 -31.50 32.12
N LEU A 598 -33.79 -31.38 31.24
CA LEU A 598 -33.01 -32.49 30.71
C LEU A 598 -31.58 -32.53 31.28
N PHE A 599 -30.94 -33.69 31.18
CA PHE A 599 -29.60 -33.99 31.69
C PHE A 599 -28.65 -34.48 30.58
N SER A 600 -27.45 -33.91 30.53
CA SER A 600 -26.37 -34.32 29.63
C SER A 600 -25.76 -35.67 30.03
N LEU A 601 -25.58 -36.55 29.05
CA LEU A 601 -24.76 -37.76 29.16
C LEU A 601 -24.16 -38.08 27.78
N ASN A 602 -22.83 -38.06 27.68
CA ASN A 602 -22.07 -38.38 26.46
C ASN A 602 -22.61 -37.67 25.20
N GLY A 603 -22.84 -36.35 25.29
CA GLY A 603 -23.36 -35.52 24.20
C GLY A 603 -24.86 -35.62 23.95
N THR A 604 -25.58 -36.54 24.61
CA THR A 604 -27.04 -36.70 24.50
C THR A 604 -27.78 -36.08 25.68
N CYS A 605 -28.95 -35.47 25.43
CA CYS A 605 -29.78 -34.81 26.46
C CYS A 605 -31.04 -35.62 26.79
N ARG A 606 -31.17 -36.09 28.03
CA ARG A 606 -32.17 -37.09 28.46
C ARG A 606 -33.03 -36.60 29.62
N ALA A 607 -34.28 -37.08 29.71
CA ALA A 607 -35.18 -36.73 30.82
C ALA A 607 -34.83 -37.39 32.17
N SER A 608 -34.07 -38.49 32.13
CA SER A 608 -33.60 -39.22 33.32
C SER A 608 -32.24 -39.86 33.07
N CYS A 609 -31.51 -40.14 34.16
CA CYS A 609 -30.21 -40.80 34.10
C CYS A 609 -30.36 -42.32 34.22
N PRO A 610 -29.52 -43.12 33.52
CA PRO A 610 -29.54 -44.58 33.60
C PRO A 610 -28.96 -45.10 34.94
N ALA A 611 -29.13 -46.38 35.20
CA ALA A 611 -28.52 -47.06 36.34
C ALA A 611 -26.99 -46.87 36.37
N GLY A 612 -26.39 -46.79 37.57
CA GLY A 612 -24.99 -46.40 37.76
C GLY A 612 -24.72 -44.89 37.66
N TYR A 613 -25.74 -44.06 37.39
CA TYR A 613 -25.63 -42.59 37.38
C TYR A 613 -26.73 -41.95 38.24
N SER A 614 -26.51 -40.70 38.67
CA SER A 614 -27.53 -39.86 39.30
C SER A 614 -27.62 -38.47 38.65
N ALA A 615 -28.79 -37.85 38.76
CA ALA A 615 -29.12 -36.60 38.09
C ALA A 615 -28.68 -35.37 38.91
N ASP A 616 -27.57 -34.73 38.53
CA ASP A 616 -27.14 -33.49 39.18
C ASP A 616 -27.96 -32.31 38.64
N LYS A 617 -29.03 -31.97 39.37
CA LYS A 617 -29.91 -30.82 39.07
C LYS A 617 -29.22 -29.46 39.01
N LYS A 618 -28.00 -29.30 39.56
CA LYS A 618 -27.22 -28.05 39.45
C LYS A 618 -26.31 -28.03 38.22
N ARG A 619 -25.79 -29.19 37.79
CA ARG A 619 -24.96 -29.30 36.57
C ARG A 619 -25.78 -29.51 35.29
N ARG A 620 -27.03 -29.99 35.41
CA ARG A 620 -27.85 -30.53 34.29
C ARG A 620 -27.12 -31.66 33.55
N GLU A 621 -26.47 -32.55 34.29
CA GLU A 621 -25.75 -33.71 33.77
C GLU A 621 -26.04 -34.97 34.61
N CYS A 622 -25.77 -36.14 34.03
CA CYS A 622 -25.77 -37.42 34.73
C CYS A 622 -24.36 -37.71 35.27
N VAL A 623 -24.18 -37.59 36.59
CA VAL A 623 -22.90 -37.93 37.25
C VAL A 623 -22.84 -39.42 37.60
N PRO A 624 -21.70 -40.10 37.40
CA PRO A 624 -21.57 -41.52 37.75
C PRO A 624 -21.62 -41.71 39.27
N CYS A 625 -22.19 -42.84 39.71
CA CYS A 625 -22.27 -43.19 41.11
C CYS A 625 -20.90 -43.63 41.69
N PRO A 626 -20.74 -43.62 43.03
CA PRO A 626 -19.54 -44.12 43.69
C PRO A 626 -19.19 -45.57 43.32
N PRO A 627 -17.92 -46.01 43.46
CA PRO A 627 -17.53 -47.40 43.27
C PRO A 627 -18.42 -48.39 44.04
N GLY A 628 -18.78 -49.50 43.40
CA GLY A 628 -19.66 -50.52 43.97
C GLY A 628 -21.13 -50.13 44.09
N CYS A 629 -21.54 -48.94 43.64
CA CYS A 629 -22.89 -48.42 43.80
C CYS A 629 -23.75 -48.58 42.52
N ALA A 630 -24.92 -49.21 42.61
CA ALA A 630 -25.87 -49.36 41.51
C ALA A 630 -26.82 -48.16 41.37
N THR A 631 -27.25 -47.57 42.49
CA THR A 631 -28.06 -46.34 42.52
C THR A 631 -27.60 -45.42 43.66
N CYS A 632 -27.47 -44.13 43.38
CA CYS A 632 -26.98 -43.13 44.34
C CYS A 632 -27.80 -41.83 44.31
N ALA A 633 -27.67 -41.06 45.38
CA ALA A 633 -28.13 -39.68 45.48
C ALA A 633 -26.92 -38.73 45.48
N THR A 634 -26.56 -38.19 44.31
CA THR A 634 -25.35 -37.40 44.07
C THR A 634 -24.06 -38.20 44.34
N SER A 635 -23.60 -38.25 45.59
CA SER A 635 -22.38 -38.94 46.02
C SER A 635 -22.62 -39.95 47.15
N THR A 636 -23.84 -40.03 47.68
CA THR A 636 -24.23 -41.02 48.71
C THR A 636 -24.84 -42.23 48.02
N CYS A 637 -24.35 -43.44 48.28
CA CYS A 637 -24.98 -44.63 47.71
C CYS A 637 -26.31 -44.94 48.39
N THR A 638 -27.32 -45.39 47.62
CA THR A 638 -28.61 -45.85 48.15
C THR A 638 -28.86 -47.34 47.90
N ARG A 639 -28.18 -47.94 46.91
CA ARG A 639 -28.11 -49.39 46.72
C ARG A 639 -26.81 -49.77 46.03
N CYS A 640 -26.10 -50.74 46.58
CA CYS A 640 -24.90 -51.29 45.96
C CYS A 640 -25.23 -52.17 44.74
N ILE A 641 -24.18 -52.59 44.03
CA ILE A 641 -24.25 -53.73 43.10
C ILE A 641 -24.42 -55.04 43.90
N ASP A 642 -24.77 -56.12 43.20
CA ASP A 642 -24.97 -57.43 43.84
C ASP A 642 -23.67 -57.94 44.49
N ASP A 643 -23.80 -58.74 45.57
CA ASP A 643 -22.72 -59.19 46.47
C ASP A 643 -21.98 -58.08 47.28
N TRP A 644 -22.50 -56.85 47.29
CA TRP A 644 -21.92 -55.70 48.02
C TRP A 644 -22.94 -55.04 48.96
N SER A 645 -22.48 -54.55 50.11
CA SER A 645 -23.29 -53.84 51.11
C SER A 645 -22.69 -52.48 51.48
N ILE A 646 -23.51 -51.59 52.06
CA ILE A 646 -23.06 -50.26 52.51
C ILE A 646 -22.41 -50.40 53.89
N ASN A 647 -21.15 -49.99 54.00
CA ASN A 647 -20.40 -50.02 55.24
C ASN A 647 -20.71 -48.82 56.17
N GLU A 648 -20.21 -48.85 57.41
CA GLU A 648 -20.39 -47.78 58.41
C GLU A 648 -19.91 -46.39 57.94
N GLU A 649 -19.03 -46.35 56.93
CA GLU A 649 -18.46 -45.13 56.35
C GLU A 649 -19.22 -44.66 55.08
N GLY A 650 -20.40 -45.21 54.81
CA GLY A 650 -21.29 -44.83 53.71
C GLY A 650 -20.86 -45.28 52.31
N LEU A 651 -19.88 -46.19 52.20
CA LEU A 651 -19.39 -46.74 50.93
C LEU A 651 -19.87 -48.17 50.71
N CYS A 652 -20.06 -48.55 49.45
CA CYS A 652 -20.23 -49.96 49.10
C CYS A 652 -18.90 -50.71 49.23
N ALA A 653 -18.94 -51.88 49.87
CA ALA A 653 -17.86 -52.86 49.92
C ALA A 653 -18.44 -54.28 49.72
N PRO A 654 -17.63 -55.27 49.28
CA PRO A 654 -18.08 -56.67 49.21
C PRO A 654 -18.55 -57.18 50.58
N GLU A 655 -19.64 -57.96 50.63
CA GLU A 655 -20.27 -58.38 51.89
C GLU A 655 -19.37 -59.23 52.81
N GLN A 656 -18.32 -59.86 52.27
CA GLN A 656 -17.43 -60.74 53.03
C GLN A 656 -16.21 -60.02 53.65
N ARG A 657 -16.25 -58.68 53.72
CA ARG A 657 -15.17 -57.84 54.28
C ARG A 657 -14.74 -58.24 55.69
N ASP A 658 -15.69 -58.64 56.55
CA ASP A 658 -15.46 -58.95 57.97
C ASP A 658 -14.55 -60.17 58.23
N ARG A 659 -14.06 -60.83 57.16
CA ARG A 659 -13.13 -61.95 57.23
C ARG A 659 -11.65 -61.56 57.06
N CYS A 660 -11.35 -60.33 56.66
CA CYS A 660 -10.00 -59.87 56.30
C CYS A 660 -9.68 -58.50 56.94
N ASP A 661 -8.39 -58.14 57.03
CA ASP A 661 -8.03 -56.78 57.44
C ASP A 661 -8.41 -55.77 56.35
N THR A 662 -8.56 -54.51 56.76
CA THR A 662 -8.88 -53.36 55.91
C THR A 662 -7.97 -53.21 54.69
N SER A 663 -6.69 -53.60 54.80
CA SER A 663 -5.68 -53.57 53.74
C SER A 663 -5.69 -54.80 52.82
N GLU A 664 -6.69 -55.67 52.92
CA GLU A 664 -6.82 -56.92 52.19
C GLU A 664 -8.16 -57.04 51.44
N TYR A 665 -8.21 -57.95 50.46
CA TYR A 665 -9.45 -58.39 49.80
C TYR A 665 -9.60 -59.91 49.92
N TYR A 666 -10.85 -60.38 49.97
CA TYR A 666 -11.18 -61.80 50.10
C TYR A 666 -11.34 -62.45 48.73
N GLU A 667 -10.59 -63.51 48.45
CA GLU A 667 -10.64 -64.25 47.19
C GLU A 667 -10.40 -65.75 47.41
N SER A 668 -11.27 -66.58 46.85
CA SER A 668 -11.17 -68.06 46.91
C SER A 668 -11.04 -68.65 48.33
N GLY A 669 -11.54 -67.97 49.36
CA GLY A 669 -11.48 -68.42 50.76
C GLY A 669 -10.27 -67.92 51.55
N HIS A 670 -9.43 -67.07 50.97
CA HIS A 670 -8.27 -66.48 51.64
C HIS A 670 -8.25 -64.95 51.49
N CYS A 671 -7.66 -64.27 52.47
CA CYS A 671 -7.36 -62.85 52.39
C CYS A 671 -6.05 -62.63 51.62
N LYS A 672 -6.01 -61.59 50.80
CA LYS A 672 -4.85 -61.20 49.99
C LYS A 672 -4.62 -59.70 50.10
N PRO A 673 -3.37 -59.21 50.16
CA PRO A 673 -3.09 -57.79 50.30
C PRO A 673 -3.56 -56.99 49.08
N CYS A 674 -4.05 -55.78 49.35
CA CYS A 674 -4.35 -54.79 48.32
C CYS A 674 -3.09 -54.29 47.60
N HIS A 675 -3.28 -53.72 46.40
CA HIS A 675 -2.23 -52.95 45.74
C HIS A 675 -1.74 -51.79 46.64
N THR A 676 -0.44 -51.52 46.67
CA THR A 676 0.23 -50.64 47.66
C THR A 676 -0.23 -49.17 47.69
N SER A 677 -1.01 -48.74 46.70
CA SER A 677 -1.65 -47.42 46.64
C SER A 677 -3.02 -47.36 47.34
N CYS A 678 -3.70 -48.51 47.48
CA CYS A 678 -5.01 -48.62 48.11
C CYS A 678 -4.85 -48.85 49.63
N LYS A 679 -5.63 -48.13 50.44
CA LYS A 679 -5.82 -48.44 51.86
C LYS A 679 -6.88 -49.54 52.06
N THR A 680 -7.89 -49.58 51.20
CA THR A 680 -8.89 -50.65 51.10
C THR A 680 -9.19 -50.93 49.62
N CYS A 681 -9.49 -52.18 49.25
CA CYS A 681 -9.73 -52.57 47.87
C CYS A 681 -10.77 -53.68 47.72
N ALA A 682 -11.17 -53.96 46.48
CA ALA A 682 -12.06 -55.06 46.09
C ALA A 682 -11.37 -56.08 45.15
N GLY A 683 -10.04 -56.06 45.05
CA GLY A 683 -9.29 -56.86 44.09
C GLY A 683 -7.80 -56.49 44.05
N PRO A 684 -6.98 -57.27 43.32
CA PRO A 684 -5.51 -57.20 43.42
C PRO A 684 -4.86 -56.00 42.71
N THR A 685 -5.54 -55.36 41.74
CA THR A 685 -4.90 -54.32 40.92
C THR A 685 -5.10 -52.91 41.50
N LYS A 686 -4.22 -51.99 41.08
CA LYS A 686 -4.30 -50.54 41.35
C LYS A 686 -5.65 -49.88 40.98
N ASP A 687 -6.46 -50.56 40.16
CA ASP A 687 -7.74 -50.10 39.61
C ASP A 687 -8.96 -50.73 40.33
N HIS A 688 -8.72 -51.35 41.49
CA HIS A 688 -9.72 -51.93 42.40
C HIS A 688 -9.72 -51.29 43.80
N CYS A 689 -9.11 -50.11 43.98
CA CYS A 689 -9.13 -49.39 45.26
C CYS A 689 -10.56 -48.90 45.61
N ILE A 690 -10.94 -49.06 46.88
CA ILE A 690 -12.12 -48.46 47.51
C ILE A 690 -11.72 -47.19 48.29
N SER A 691 -10.51 -47.17 48.88
CA SER A 691 -9.91 -45.99 49.50
C SER A 691 -8.38 -46.01 49.37
N CYS A 692 -7.73 -44.88 49.64
CA CYS A 692 -6.30 -44.67 49.34
C CYS A 692 -5.42 -44.54 50.57
N GLN A 693 -4.14 -44.86 50.39
CA GLN A 693 -3.08 -44.59 51.36
C GLN A 693 -3.03 -43.08 51.68
N ASN A 694 -2.58 -42.71 52.88
CA ASN A 694 -2.43 -41.30 53.26
C ASN A 694 -1.62 -40.53 52.20
N SER A 695 -2.06 -39.30 51.90
CA SER A 695 -1.59 -38.40 50.82
C SER A 695 -1.93 -38.77 49.36
N LEU A 696 -2.65 -39.87 49.09
CA LEU A 696 -3.16 -40.18 47.73
C LEU A 696 -4.66 -39.86 47.61
N LEU A 697 -5.07 -39.37 46.44
CA LEU A 697 -6.47 -39.07 46.10
C LEU A 697 -7.15 -40.27 45.43
N LEU A 698 -8.41 -40.54 45.75
CA LEU A 698 -9.21 -41.55 45.04
C LEU A 698 -9.83 -40.94 43.77
N GLN A 699 -9.56 -41.54 42.60
CA GLN A 699 -10.17 -41.19 41.31
C GLN A 699 -10.82 -42.43 40.70
N GLY A 700 -12.15 -42.51 40.77
CA GLY A 700 -12.88 -43.72 40.40
C GLY A 700 -12.49 -44.89 41.32
N ARG A 701 -11.79 -45.90 40.78
CA ARG A 701 -11.25 -47.06 41.53
C ARG A 701 -9.72 -47.10 41.61
N ARG A 702 -9.03 -46.01 41.28
CA ARG A 702 -7.56 -45.90 41.41
C ARG A 702 -7.15 -44.81 42.39
N CYS A 703 -5.97 -44.95 42.96
CA CYS A 703 -5.35 -43.94 43.82
C CYS A 703 -4.24 -43.21 43.07
N VAL A 704 -4.29 -41.88 43.06
CA VAL A 704 -3.40 -41.00 42.28
C VAL A 704 -2.77 -39.92 43.16
N TYR A 705 -1.59 -39.43 42.79
CA TYR A 705 -0.89 -38.37 43.53
C TYR A 705 -1.49 -36.97 43.26
N GLN A 706 -1.93 -36.76 42.03
CA GLN A 706 -2.68 -35.59 41.57
C GLN A 706 -3.81 -36.10 40.67
N CYS A 707 -4.93 -35.38 40.61
CA CYS A 707 -6.03 -35.74 39.71
C CYS A 707 -5.63 -35.49 38.25
N ASP A 708 -5.94 -36.44 37.36
CA ASP A 708 -5.77 -36.28 35.91
C ASP A 708 -6.72 -35.18 35.36
N ASP A 709 -6.42 -34.70 34.14
CA ASP A 709 -7.30 -33.80 33.38
C ASP A 709 -8.76 -34.31 33.33
N GLY A 710 -9.71 -33.36 33.36
CA GLY A 710 -11.13 -33.62 33.56
C GLY A 710 -11.55 -33.82 35.02
N TYR A 711 -10.64 -33.76 36.00
CA TYR A 711 -10.94 -33.90 37.43
C TYR A 711 -10.29 -32.79 38.28
N TYR A 712 -10.85 -32.52 39.46
CA TYR A 712 -10.28 -31.62 40.46
C TYR A 712 -10.27 -32.25 41.86
N SER A 713 -9.27 -31.91 42.67
CA SER A 713 -9.11 -32.43 44.03
C SER A 713 -10.04 -31.73 45.03
N VAL A 714 -10.81 -32.52 45.80
CA VAL A 714 -11.58 -32.03 46.94
C VAL A 714 -10.98 -32.58 48.23
N ALA A 715 -10.34 -31.70 49.00
CA ALA A 715 -9.87 -32.01 50.35
C ALA A 715 -11.04 -31.87 51.36
N GLN A 716 -11.80 -32.95 51.56
CA GLN A 716 -12.71 -33.03 52.72
C GLN A 716 -11.92 -33.54 53.95
N PRO A 717 -12.34 -33.19 55.19
CA PRO A 717 -11.57 -33.53 56.41
C PRO A 717 -11.31 -35.02 56.66
N SER A 718 -12.04 -35.92 55.99
CA SER A 718 -11.93 -37.38 56.17
C SER A 718 -11.42 -38.15 54.95
N ARG A 719 -11.60 -37.65 53.72
CA ARG A 719 -11.24 -38.35 52.47
C ARG A 719 -10.86 -37.37 51.34
N PRO A 720 -9.62 -37.39 50.83
CA PRO A 720 -9.24 -36.67 49.61
C PRO A 720 -9.70 -37.44 48.36
N ILE A 721 -10.50 -36.80 47.51
CA ILE A 721 -11.06 -37.41 46.29
C ILE A 721 -10.89 -36.52 45.06
N CYS A 722 -10.76 -37.14 43.89
CA CYS A 722 -10.81 -36.49 42.59
C CYS A 722 -12.25 -36.51 42.05
N VAL A 723 -12.86 -35.33 41.92
CA VAL A 723 -14.23 -35.16 41.43
C VAL A 723 -14.18 -34.72 39.97
N LEU A 724 -15.03 -35.31 39.11
CA LEU A 724 -15.11 -34.94 37.69
C LEU A 724 -15.52 -33.47 37.52
N CYS A 725 -14.90 -32.76 36.58
CA CYS A 725 -15.33 -31.46 36.08
C CYS A 725 -16.70 -31.57 35.37
N LEU A 726 -17.25 -30.45 34.91
CA LEU A 726 -18.36 -30.44 33.93
C LEU A 726 -17.87 -31.01 32.59
N HIS A 727 -18.73 -31.66 31.81
CA HIS A 727 -18.33 -32.30 30.53
C HIS A 727 -17.84 -31.30 29.46
N THR A 728 -18.20 -30.02 29.56
CA THR A 728 -17.70 -28.93 28.71
C THR A 728 -16.28 -28.46 29.06
N CYS A 729 -15.70 -28.99 30.13
CA CYS A 729 -14.44 -28.54 30.71
C CYS A 729 -13.32 -29.58 30.57
N LYS A 730 -12.10 -29.12 30.33
CA LYS A 730 -10.87 -29.94 30.16
C LYS A 730 -10.01 -29.92 31.42
N THR A 731 -9.86 -28.76 32.08
CA THR A 731 -9.28 -28.65 33.42
C THR A 731 -10.10 -27.71 34.29
N CYS A 732 -10.34 -28.05 35.57
CA CYS A 732 -11.08 -27.20 36.50
C CYS A 732 -10.42 -27.15 37.88
N VAL A 733 -10.68 -26.06 38.63
CA VAL A 733 -10.26 -25.90 40.03
C VAL A 733 -11.42 -26.05 41.02
N SER A 734 -12.68 -26.02 40.54
CA SER A 734 -13.85 -26.34 41.35
C SER A 734 -15.04 -26.78 40.48
N ARG A 735 -16.12 -27.26 41.13
CA ARG A 735 -17.41 -27.66 40.51
C ARG A 735 -17.96 -26.66 39.47
N LEU A 736 -17.69 -25.37 39.65
CA LEU A 736 -18.22 -24.27 38.83
C LEU A 736 -17.12 -23.32 38.33
N ASN A 737 -15.85 -23.74 38.37
CA ASN A 737 -14.73 -22.91 37.93
C ASN A 737 -13.76 -23.75 37.11
N CYS A 738 -14.01 -23.76 35.80
CA CYS A 738 -13.16 -24.31 34.76
C CYS A 738 -12.00 -23.36 34.45
N THR A 739 -10.84 -23.92 34.10
CA THR A 739 -9.60 -23.20 33.73
C THR A 739 -9.17 -23.42 32.29
N ALA A 740 -9.62 -24.50 31.65
CA ALA A 740 -9.50 -24.69 30.20
C ALA A 740 -10.69 -25.52 29.70
N CYS A 741 -11.30 -25.12 28.58
CA CYS A 741 -12.46 -25.80 28.02
C CYS A 741 -12.10 -26.99 27.13
N GLN A 742 -13.10 -27.81 26.80
CA GLN A 742 -12.98 -28.75 25.68
C GLN A 742 -12.82 -27.99 24.35
N ASP A 743 -12.13 -28.61 23.40
CA ASP A 743 -11.71 -27.94 22.17
C ASP A 743 -12.94 -27.50 21.35
N GLY A 744 -12.94 -26.24 20.89
CA GLY A 744 -14.09 -25.59 20.23
C GLY A 744 -15.04 -24.80 21.16
N LEU A 745 -14.86 -24.86 22.49
CA LEU A 745 -15.64 -24.07 23.46
C LEU A 745 -14.84 -22.88 24.00
N GLN A 746 -15.57 -21.82 24.35
CA GLN A 746 -15.02 -20.55 24.86
C GLN A 746 -15.09 -20.47 26.38
N LEU A 747 -13.98 -20.11 27.03
CA LEU A 747 -13.92 -19.92 28.48
C LEU A 747 -14.38 -18.52 28.89
N GLN A 748 -15.37 -18.45 29.78
CA GLN A 748 -15.89 -17.20 30.33
C GLN A 748 -16.16 -17.32 31.83
N SER A 749 -15.42 -16.57 32.66
CA SER A 749 -15.65 -16.46 34.12
C SER A 749 -15.73 -17.80 34.88
N GLY A 750 -15.03 -18.83 34.41
CA GLY A 750 -15.05 -20.18 34.98
C GLY A 750 -16.06 -21.15 34.34
N GLU A 751 -16.79 -20.74 33.31
CA GLU A 751 -17.75 -21.55 32.57
C GLU A 751 -17.32 -21.72 31.10
N CYS A 752 -17.62 -22.87 30.50
CA CYS A 752 -17.32 -23.17 29.10
C CYS A 752 -18.59 -23.14 28.25
N ARG A 753 -18.58 -22.31 27.21
CA ARG A 753 -19.76 -21.94 26.40
C ARG A 753 -19.50 -22.18 24.91
N SER A 754 -20.54 -22.48 24.13
CA SER A 754 -20.45 -22.58 22.67
C SER A 754 -20.12 -21.22 22.03
N SER A 755 -20.73 -20.16 22.54
CA SER A 755 -20.55 -18.78 22.14
C SER A 755 -20.41 -17.87 23.36
N CYS A 756 -19.68 -16.78 23.22
CA CYS A 756 -19.48 -15.82 24.31
C CYS A 756 -20.80 -15.08 24.63
N ALA A 757 -21.01 -14.77 25.92
CA ALA A 757 -22.17 -13.96 26.32
C ALA A 757 -22.15 -12.57 25.67
N GLN A 758 -23.33 -11.97 25.51
CA GLN A 758 -23.49 -10.60 24.98
C GLN A 758 -22.58 -9.60 25.71
N GLY A 759 -21.94 -8.70 24.96
CA GLY A 759 -20.88 -7.80 25.45
C GLY A 759 -19.47 -8.42 25.49
N TYR A 760 -19.27 -9.62 24.92
CA TYR A 760 -17.97 -10.29 24.80
C TYR A 760 -17.78 -10.90 23.40
N TYR A 761 -16.53 -11.09 22.98
CA TYR A 761 -16.12 -11.76 21.74
C TYR A 761 -15.11 -12.89 22.03
N SER A 762 -14.88 -13.76 21.05
CA SER A 762 -13.91 -14.86 21.15
C SER A 762 -12.49 -14.40 20.84
N ASP A 763 -11.58 -14.55 21.80
CA ASP A 763 -10.13 -14.41 21.61
C ASP A 763 -9.45 -15.73 22.00
N ARG A 764 -9.02 -16.51 20.99
CA ARG A 764 -8.20 -17.74 21.14
C ARG A 764 -8.74 -18.76 22.16
N GLY A 765 -10.06 -18.94 22.25
CA GLY A 765 -10.68 -19.86 23.22
C GLY A 765 -11.15 -19.22 24.53
N GLN A 766 -11.04 -17.90 24.68
CA GLN A 766 -11.48 -17.15 25.86
C GLN A 766 -12.39 -15.99 25.47
N CYS A 767 -13.40 -15.70 26.30
CA CYS A 767 -14.33 -14.61 26.05
C CYS A 767 -13.79 -13.28 26.62
N ALA A 768 -13.22 -12.46 25.75
CA ALA A 768 -12.77 -11.10 26.06
C ALA A 768 -13.95 -10.10 25.97
N LYS A 769 -13.92 -9.03 26.76
CA LYS A 769 -14.99 -8.00 26.73
C LYS A 769 -14.92 -7.16 25.46
N CYS A 770 -16.08 -6.79 24.94
CA CYS A 770 -16.20 -5.74 23.94
C CYS A 770 -15.77 -4.37 24.48
N TYR A 771 -15.41 -3.48 23.56
CA TYR A 771 -15.23 -2.06 23.88
C TYR A 771 -16.53 -1.45 24.44
N LEU A 772 -16.42 -0.50 25.37
CA LEU A 772 -17.52 -0.07 26.26
C LEU A 772 -18.76 0.50 25.55
N SER A 773 -18.62 1.06 24.34
CA SER A 773 -19.77 1.55 23.55
C SER A 773 -20.45 0.46 22.71
N CYS A 774 -19.89 -0.74 22.59
CA CYS A 774 -20.50 -1.85 21.85
C CYS A 774 -21.44 -2.68 22.75
N ASN A 775 -22.54 -3.17 22.20
CA ASN A 775 -23.41 -4.18 22.83
C ASN A 775 -23.04 -5.62 22.39
N THR A 776 -22.58 -5.79 21.15
CA THR A 776 -21.81 -6.95 20.68
C THR A 776 -20.68 -6.47 19.76
N CYS A 777 -19.64 -7.29 19.58
CA CYS A 777 -18.46 -6.92 18.80
C CYS A 777 -17.81 -8.17 18.17
N SER A 778 -17.01 -7.97 17.12
CA SER A 778 -16.14 -8.98 16.52
C SER A 778 -14.70 -8.93 17.05
N GLY A 779 -14.35 -7.91 17.84
CA GLY A 779 -13.01 -7.73 18.38
C GLY A 779 -12.89 -6.63 19.43
N PRO A 780 -11.67 -6.36 19.93
CA PRO A 780 -11.44 -5.46 21.08
C PRO A 780 -11.48 -3.97 20.73
N ARG A 781 -11.42 -3.58 19.45
CA ARG A 781 -11.31 -2.16 19.06
C ARG A 781 -12.68 -1.47 19.07
N ARG A 782 -12.66 -0.15 19.29
CA ARG A 782 -13.86 0.71 19.28
C ARG A 782 -14.65 0.68 17.97
N ASN A 783 -14.00 0.33 16.86
CA ASN A 783 -14.55 0.20 15.52
C ASN A 783 -14.85 -1.25 15.10
N GLN A 784 -15.01 -2.15 16.07
CA GLN A 784 -15.40 -3.55 15.85
C GLN A 784 -16.74 -3.87 16.55
N CYS A 785 -17.58 -2.87 16.81
CA CYS A 785 -18.94 -3.08 17.29
C CYS A 785 -19.82 -3.66 16.17
N VAL A 786 -20.60 -4.69 16.52
CA VAL A 786 -21.58 -5.34 15.62
C VAL A 786 -23.00 -4.89 15.94
N THR A 787 -23.32 -4.67 17.23
CA THR A 787 -24.56 -4.01 17.66
C THR A 787 -24.28 -2.96 18.74
N CYS A 788 -25.14 -1.95 18.84
CA CYS A 788 -25.01 -0.86 19.79
C CYS A 788 -26.04 -0.94 20.94
N PRO A 789 -25.77 -0.28 22.09
CA PRO A 789 -26.75 -0.09 23.16
C PRO A 789 -28.02 0.61 22.67
N ARG A 790 -29.15 0.41 23.35
CA ARG A 790 -30.43 1.04 22.96
C ARG A 790 -30.31 2.56 22.85
N GLY A 791 -30.76 3.11 21.73
CA GLY A 791 -30.68 4.53 21.39
C GLY A 791 -29.42 4.92 20.61
N TRP A 792 -28.32 4.19 20.77
CA TRP A 792 -27.07 4.43 20.04
C TRP A 792 -27.17 3.88 18.62
N GLN A 793 -26.44 4.50 17.70
CA GLN A 793 -26.40 4.19 16.28
C GLN A 793 -25.02 3.60 15.92
N LEU A 794 -24.98 2.66 14.97
CA LEU A 794 -23.75 2.10 14.42
C LEU A 794 -23.32 2.92 13.19
N ALA A 795 -22.06 3.36 13.15
CA ALA A 795 -21.44 4.08 12.05
C ALA A 795 -20.03 3.50 11.80
N ALA A 796 -19.81 2.85 10.66
CA ALA A 796 -18.52 2.24 10.27
C ALA A 796 -17.85 1.39 11.39
N GLY A 797 -18.64 0.53 12.06
CA GLY A 797 -18.17 -0.32 13.16
C GLY A 797 -18.07 0.37 14.53
N GLU A 798 -18.30 1.68 14.64
CA GLU A 798 -18.31 2.43 15.90
C GLU A 798 -19.74 2.74 16.37
N CYS A 799 -20.00 2.58 17.67
CA CYS A 799 -21.27 2.98 18.27
C CYS A 799 -21.22 4.41 18.83
N HIS A 800 -22.17 5.25 18.40
CA HIS A 800 -22.30 6.66 18.82
C HIS A 800 -23.73 6.96 19.33
N PRO A 801 -23.95 7.97 20.20
CA PRO A 801 -25.31 8.37 20.60
C PRO A 801 -26.13 8.95 19.44
N GLU A 802 -25.46 9.70 18.57
CA GLU A 802 -25.98 10.33 17.34
C GLU A 802 -24.97 10.10 16.21
N CYS A 803 -25.36 10.24 14.94
CA CYS A 803 -24.45 9.99 13.83
C CYS A 803 -23.30 11.02 13.80
N PRO A 804 -22.03 10.58 13.64
CA PRO A 804 -20.88 11.49 13.63
C PRO A 804 -20.79 12.33 12.35
N GLU A 805 -19.89 13.31 12.33
CA GLU A 805 -19.57 14.10 11.13
C GLU A 805 -19.20 13.17 9.95
N GLY A 806 -19.69 13.49 8.75
CA GLY A 806 -19.61 12.58 7.59
C GLY A 806 -20.68 11.48 7.53
N PHE A 807 -21.67 11.45 8.43
CA PHE A 807 -22.81 10.51 8.40
C PHE A 807 -24.15 11.24 8.63
N PHE A 808 -25.24 10.66 8.12
CA PHE A 808 -26.62 11.05 8.46
C PHE A 808 -27.41 9.85 9.01
N LYS A 809 -28.47 10.15 9.75
CA LYS A 809 -29.38 9.14 10.30
C LYS A 809 -30.46 8.79 9.28
N SER A 810 -30.55 7.53 8.89
CA SER A 810 -31.64 6.99 8.08
C SER A 810 -32.51 6.02 8.89
N ASN A 811 -33.45 5.34 8.22
CA ASN A 811 -34.27 4.29 8.83
C ASN A 811 -33.44 3.02 9.19
N PHE A 812 -32.19 2.92 8.72
CA PHE A 812 -31.33 1.74 8.83
C PHE A 812 -30.03 2.02 9.62
N GLY A 813 -29.98 3.10 10.41
CA GLY A 813 -28.82 3.50 11.23
C GLY A 813 -28.11 4.74 10.67
N CYS A 814 -26.78 4.80 10.80
CA CYS A 814 -25.98 5.88 10.23
C CYS A 814 -25.40 5.48 8.87
N GLN A 815 -25.90 6.09 7.80
CA GLN A 815 -25.32 5.97 6.46
C GLN A 815 -24.34 7.13 6.21
N LYS A 816 -23.32 6.90 5.38
CA LYS A 816 -22.33 7.92 5.05
C LYS A 816 -22.99 9.09 4.32
N CYS A 817 -22.47 10.28 4.55
CA CYS A 817 -22.73 11.41 3.69
C CYS A 817 -22.06 11.20 2.33
N HIS A 818 -22.70 11.76 1.30
CA HIS A 818 -22.07 11.96 0.00
C HIS A 818 -20.70 12.65 0.14
N HIS A 819 -19.67 12.21 -0.59
CA HIS A 819 -18.27 12.61 -0.35
C HIS A 819 -17.98 14.12 -0.45
N TYR A 820 -18.67 14.86 -1.32
CA TYR A 820 -18.59 16.34 -1.36
C TYR A 820 -19.19 17.05 -0.14
N CYS A 821 -19.98 16.38 0.70
CA CYS A 821 -20.57 16.95 1.90
C CYS A 821 -19.66 16.73 3.11
N ARG A 822 -19.47 17.78 3.92
CA ARG A 822 -18.84 17.65 5.25
C ARG A 822 -19.85 17.17 6.29
N THR A 823 -21.05 17.72 6.24
CA THR A 823 -22.25 17.18 6.90
C THR A 823 -23.39 17.16 5.91
N CYS A 824 -24.34 16.26 6.10
CA CYS A 824 -25.51 16.10 5.24
C CYS A 824 -26.77 15.78 6.08
N LYS A 825 -27.93 15.73 5.41
CA LYS A 825 -29.22 15.31 5.99
C LYS A 825 -29.86 14.10 5.26
N GLY A 826 -29.15 13.56 4.27
CA GLY A 826 -29.61 12.51 3.36
C GLY A 826 -28.46 12.02 2.48
N GLU A 827 -28.74 11.02 1.64
CA GLU A 827 -27.72 10.28 0.88
C GLU A 827 -27.09 11.03 -0.30
N GLY A 828 -27.82 11.98 -0.92
CA GLY A 828 -27.41 12.56 -2.20
C GLY A 828 -26.48 13.78 -2.11
N PRO A 829 -25.80 14.15 -3.22
CA PRO A 829 -24.93 15.32 -3.30
C PRO A 829 -25.66 16.68 -3.15
N LEU A 830 -26.99 16.69 -3.17
CA LEU A 830 -27.84 17.86 -2.90
C LEU A 830 -28.32 17.94 -1.43
N GLU A 831 -27.96 16.95 -0.61
CA GLU A 831 -28.37 16.84 0.79
C GLU A 831 -27.29 17.37 1.75
N CYS A 832 -26.26 18.06 1.24
CA CYS A 832 -25.24 18.67 2.10
C CYS A 832 -25.83 19.77 2.99
N THR A 833 -25.41 19.79 4.25
CA THR A 833 -25.71 20.82 5.25
C THR A 833 -24.49 21.65 5.63
N SER A 834 -23.28 21.16 5.33
CA SER A 834 -22.04 21.94 5.32
C SER A 834 -21.01 21.33 4.36
N CYS A 835 -20.02 22.13 3.96
CA CYS A 835 -19.03 21.76 2.95
C CYS A 835 -17.61 21.62 3.51
N PRO A 836 -16.72 20.88 2.82
CA PRO A 836 -15.29 20.90 3.06
C PRO A 836 -14.69 22.31 2.95
N PRO A 837 -13.50 22.57 3.55
CA PRO A 837 -12.82 23.85 3.44
C PRO A 837 -12.61 24.28 1.97
N HIS A 838 -12.78 25.57 1.70
CA HIS A 838 -12.72 26.21 0.37
C HIS A 838 -13.90 25.94 -0.58
N SER A 839 -14.93 25.20 -0.15
CA SER A 839 -16.18 25.02 -0.89
C SER A 839 -17.36 25.77 -0.24
N MET A 840 -18.21 26.35 -1.09
CA MET A 840 -19.45 27.04 -0.73
C MET A 840 -20.66 26.10 -0.86
N LEU A 841 -21.64 26.24 0.04
CA LEU A 841 -22.91 25.51 -0.04
C LEU A 841 -23.92 26.34 -0.84
N GLU A 842 -24.34 25.86 -2.01
CA GLU A 842 -25.40 26.49 -2.82
C GLU A 842 -26.46 25.44 -3.21
N GLY A 843 -27.73 25.72 -2.90
CA GLY A 843 -28.84 24.81 -3.22
C GLY A 843 -28.81 23.43 -2.55
N GLY A 844 -27.90 23.21 -1.59
CA GLY A 844 -27.62 21.90 -0.99
C GLY A 844 -26.43 21.14 -1.59
N LEU A 845 -25.82 21.68 -2.66
CA LEU A 845 -24.58 21.19 -3.27
C LEU A 845 -23.37 21.95 -2.73
N CYS A 846 -22.24 21.26 -2.57
CA CYS A 846 -20.95 21.90 -2.28
C CYS A 846 -20.17 22.16 -3.57
N MET A 847 -19.82 23.42 -3.81
CA MET A 847 -19.08 23.87 -5.01
C MET A 847 -17.78 24.57 -4.60
N GLU A 848 -16.66 24.26 -5.26
CA GLU A 848 -15.41 25.03 -5.09
C GLU A 848 -15.57 26.47 -5.57
N CYS A 849 -14.86 27.41 -4.95
CA CYS A 849 -14.79 28.77 -5.48
C CYS A 849 -14.04 28.82 -6.82
N LEU A 850 -14.64 29.48 -7.82
CA LEU A 850 -14.06 29.66 -9.14
C LEU A 850 -12.73 30.42 -9.08
N GLY A 851 -11.87 30.27 -10.09
CA GLY A 851 -10.47 30.71 -10.01
C GLY A 851 -10.26 32.18 -9.61
N ALA A 852 -11.12 33.09 -10.06
CA ALA A 852 -11.10 34.52 -9.75
C ALA A 852 -11.91 34.90 -8.47
N GLN A 853 -12.11 33.93 -7.57
CA GLN A 853 -12.80 34.10 -6.29
C GLN A 853 -11.99 33.48 -5.14
N TYR A 854 -12.26 33.91 -3.91
CA TYR A 854 -11.80 33.27 -2.68
C TYR A 854 -12.99 32.89 -1.80
N TYR A 855 -12.85 31.81 -1.03
CA TYR A 855 -13.81 31.46 0.02
C TYR A 855 -13.67 32.42 1.20
N ASP A 856 -14.72 33.18 1.51
CA ASP A 856 -14.74 34.07 2.67
C ASP A 856 -15.37 33.36 3.90
N PRO A 857 -14.59 33.03 4.95
CA PRO A 857 -15.11 32.27 6.09
C PRO A 857 -16.14 33.01 6.94
N LEU A 858 -16.20 34.34 6.87
CA LEU A 858 -17.14 35.17 7.65
C LEU A 858 -18.53 35.19 7.02
N THR A 859 -18.61 35.10 5.69
CA THR A 859 -19.90 35.03 4.96
C THR A 859 -20.23 33.66 4.40
N GLN A 860 -19.31 32.69 4.47
CA GLN A 860 -19.42 31.34 3.87
C GLN A 860 -19.71 31.33 2.36
N LEU A 861 -19.30 32.39 1.66
CA LEU A 861 -19.55 32.62 0.24
C LEU A 861 -18.24 32.82 -0.51
N CYS A 862 -18.21 32.42 -1.78
CA CYS A 862 -17.15 32.76 -2.71
C CYS A 862 -17.27 34.24 -3.12
N LYS A 863 -16.25 35.05 -2.82
CA LYS A 863 -16.19 36.47 -3.19
C LYS A 863 -15.13 36.71 -4.25
N THR A 864 -15.37 37.65 -5.16
CA THR A 864 -14.44 38.02 -6.23
C THR A 864 -13.11 38.52 -5.67
N CYS A 865 -12.03 38.16 -6.35
CA CYS A 865 -10.70 38.71 -6.09
C CYS A 865 -10.60 40.21 -6.43
N HIS A 866 -9.53 40.85 -5.96
CA HIS A 866 -9.07 42.13 -6.51
C HIS A 866 -8.79 41.97 -8.02
N ALA A 867 -9.10 42.98 -8.84
CA ALA A 867 -9.09 42.86 -10.32
C ALA A 867 -7.73 42.42 -10.91
N ASP A 868 -6.63 42.79 -10.25
CA ASP A 868 -5.27 42.43 -10.64
C ASP A 868 -4.94 40.94 -10.37
N CYS A 869 -5.65 40.31 -9.43
CA CYS A 869 -5.49 38.89 -9.13
C CYS A 869 -6.36 38.04 -10.07
N ARG A 870 -5.73 37.09 -10.78
CA ARG A 870 -6.44 36.00 -11.45
C ARG A 870 -6.91 34.91 -10.46
N ARG A 871 -6.24 34.78 -9.31
CA ARG A 871 -6.64 33.95 -8.16
C ARG A 871 -6.17 34.60 -6.87
N CYS A 872 -6.92 34.44 -5.79
CA CYS A 872 -6.62 35.07 -4.50
C CYS A 872 -7.00 34.19 -3.30
N THR A 873 -6.67 34.66 -2.10
CA THR A 873 -7.01 34.08 -0.79
C THR A 873 -7.81 35.05 0.08
N GLY A 874 -8.19 36.22 -0.46
CA GLY A 874 -8.82 37.33 0.24
C GLY A 874 -9.21 38.47 -0.72
N PRO A 875 -9.92 39.50 -0.25
CA PRO A 875 -10.50 40.55 -1.10
C PRO A 875 -9.52 41.66 -1.49
N GLY A 876 -8.39 41.79 -0.77
CA GLY A 876 -7.45 42.89 -0.95
C GLY A 876 -6.44 42.62 -2.08
N LYS A 877 -5.84 43.70 -2.60
CA LYS A 877 -4.72 43.59 -3.56
C LYS A 877 -3.53 42.79 -3.02
N PHE A 878 -3.36 42.74 -1.70
CA PHE A 878 -2.34 41.94 -0.97
C PHE A 878 -2.78 40.50 -0.66
N SER A 879 -3.74 39.97 -1.40
CA SER A 879 -4.26 38.59 -1.24
C SER A 879 -4.21 37.80 -2.54
N CYS A 880 -3.49 38.25 -3.56
CA CYS A 880 -3.31 37.53 -4.81
C CYS A 880 -2.44 36.28 -4.61
N ALA A 881 -2.85 35.19 -5.27
CA ALA A 881 -2.11 33.93 -5.41
C ALA A 881 -1.72 33.65 -6.88
N ALA A 882 -2.39 34.28 -7.85
CA ALA A 882 -1.99 34.36 -9.25
C ALA A 882 -2.49 35.67 -9.87
N CYS A 883 -1.87 36.14 -10.94
CA CYS A 883 -2.13 37.46 -11.52
C CYS A 883 -2.79 37.43 -12.91
N SER A 884 -3.53 38.49 -13.19
CA SER A 884 -4.08 38.81 -14.52
C SER A 884 -2.96 39.35 -15.41
N PRO A 885 -2.64 38.74 -16.56
CA PRO A 885 -1.62 39.28 -17.48
C PRO A 885 -1.97 40.71 -17.91
N PRO A 886 -1.00 41.65 -18.01
CA PRO A 886 0.45 41.46 -17.95
C PRO A 886 1.06 41.64 -16.55
N LEU A 887 0.28 41.56 -15.47
CA LEU A 887 0.79 41.74 -14.10
C LEU A 887 1.46 40.46 -13.57
N HIS A 888 2.47 40.64 -12.72
CA HIS A 888 3.27 39.58 -12.14
C HIS A 888 3.13 39.55 -10.61
N LEU A 889 3.27 38.36 -10.02
CA LEU A 889 3.03 38.16 -8.58
C LEU A 889 4.25 38.57 -7.76
N ASP A 890 4.15 39.70 -7.08
CA ASP A 890 4.98 40.03 -5.93
C ASP A 890 4.61 39.09 -4.77
N LYS A 891 5.43 38.04 -4.61
CA LYS A 891 5.31 37.04 -3.55
C LYS A 891 5.71 37.54 -2.16
N LEU A 892 6.23 38.77 -2.03
CA LEU A 892 6.57 39.36 -0.72
C LEU A 892 5.34 39.97 -0.06
N ASN A 893 4.51 40.67 -0.85
CA ASN A 893 3.28 41.32 -0.38
C ASN A 893 1.99 40.64 -0.90
N ASN A 894 2.11 39.50 -1.59
CA ASN A 894 1.01 38.76 -2.24
C ASN A 894 0.12 39.66 -3.11
N GLN A 895 0.75 40.48 -3.96
CA GLN A 895 0.06 41.42 -4.84
C GLN A 895 0.48 41.27 -6.29
N CYS A 896 -0.35 41.75 -7.21
CA CYS A 896 -0.08 41.73 -8.65
C CYS A 896 0.35 43.11 -9.12
N VAL A 897 1.56 43.20 -9.67
CA VAL A 897 2.22 44.46 -10.05
C VAL A 897 2.92 44.35 -11.41
N PRO A 898 3.06 45.45 -12.15
CA PRO A 898 3.87 45.50 -13.37
C PRO A 898 5.38 45.37 -13.09
N CYS A 899 6.14 45.13 -14.16
CA CYS A 899 7.60 45.17 -14.12
C CYS A 899 8.12 46.61 -14.02
N CYS A 900 9.03 46.88 -13.08
CA CYS A 900 9.68 48.19 -12.93
C CYS A 900 10.43 48.59 -14.21
N THR A 901 10.26 49.82 -14.65
CA THR A 901 10.88 50.38 -15.87
C THR A 901 12.28 50.95 -15.64
N GLY A 902 12.74 51.00 -14.39
CA GLY A 902 14.07 51.47 -13.99
C GLY A 902 14.20 52.98 -13.78
N ASN A 903 13.17 53.76 -14.12
CA ASN A 903 13.13 55.21 -13.90
C ASN A 903 12.43 55.62 -12.59
N GLU A 904 11.69 54.71 -11.96
CA GLU A 904 10.86 54.99 -10.77
C GLU A 904 11.70 55.29 -9.52
N LYS A 905 11.31 56.34 -8.78
CA LYS A 905 11.96 56.79 -7.53
C LYS A 905 10.93 57.24 -6.51
N GLY A 906 11.18 56.99 -5.23
CA GLY A 906 10.19 57.21 -4.18
C GLY A 906 9.05 56.19 -4.23
N PRO A 907 7.82 56.53 -3.75
CA PRO A 907 6.76 55.54 -3.54
C PRO A 907 6.26 54.82 -4.81
N GLN A 908 6.50 55.36 -6.00
CA GLN A 908 6.18 54.68 -7.27
C GLN A 908 6.96 53.37 -7.44
N ALA A 909 8.17 53.26 -6.87
CA ALA A 909 8.97 52.03 -6.90
C ALA A 909 8.42 50.94 -5.95
N GLU A 910 7.28 51.17 -5.29
CA GLU A 910 6.56 50.19 -4.47
C GLU A 910 5.29 49.65 -5.18
N GLU A 911 4.98 50.17 -6.37
CA GLU A 911 3.88 49.73 -7.24
C GLU A 911 4.36 48.83 -8.39
N CYS A 912 5.64 48.46 -8.41
CA CYS A 912 6.28 47.62 -9.44
C CYS A 912 7.12 46.51 -8.80
N CYS A 913 7.51 45.50 -9.59
CA CYS A 913 8.52 44.51 -9.20
C CYS A 913 9.67 44.39 -10.21
N LEU A 914 10.86 44.02 -9.74
CA LEU A 914 12.01 43.78 -10.61
C LEU A 914 11.85 42.44 -11.33
N CYS A 915 11.14 42.43 -12.46
CA CYS A 915 10.90 41.20 -13.22
C CYS A 915 12.20 40.53 -13.71
N ASP A 916 12.19 39.21 -13.73
CA ASP A 916 13.24 38.39 -14.28
C ASP A 916 13.23 38.45 -15.83
N PRO A 917 14.34 38.82 -16.50
CA PRO A 917 14.35 38.98 -17.96
C PRO A 917 14.14 37.69 -18.79
N GLN A 918 14.12 36.51 -18.16
CA GLN A 918 13.95 35.22 -18.85
C GLN A 918 12.59 34.57 -18.54
N THR A 919 12.05 34.78 -17.34
CA THR A 919 10.78 34.17 -16.89
C THR A 919 9.63 35.18 -16.72
N GLY A 920 9.91 36.48 -16.74
CA GLY A 920 8.95 37.56 -16.49
C GLY A 920 8.52 37.70 -15.02
N GLY A 921 8.72 36.68 -14.17
CA GLY A 921 8.29 36.72 -12.77
C GLY A 921 9.06 37.73 -11.92
N CYS A 922 8.40 38.33 -10.94
CA CYS A 922 9.00 39.26 -9.98
C CYS A 922 10.21 38.62 -9.25
N ARG A 923 11.39 39.25 -9.33
CA ARG A 923 12.54 38.95 -8.47
C ARG A 923 12.40 39.73 -7.16
N ASN A 924 12.38 39.02 -6.03
CA ASN A 924 12.41 39.63 -4.71
C ASN A 924 13.84 40.09 -4.37
N SER A 925 14.25 41.27 -4.85
CA SER A 925 15.58 41.83 -4.60
C SER A 925 15.57 43.33 -4.30
N SER A 926 15.40 43.71 -3.03
CA SER A 926 15.74 45.06 -2.54
C SER A 926 16.07 45.02 -1.03
N PRO A 927 17.10 45.74 -0.54
CA PRO A 927 17.71 45.49 0.77
C PRO A 927 16.99 46.18 1.94
N ALA A 928 15.75 45.78 2.23
CA ALA A 928 14.99 46.26 3.40
C ALA A 928 14.04 45.17 3.95
N GLY A 929 14.59 44.20 4.66
CA GLY A 929 13.84 43.06 5.22
C GLY A 929 12.91 43.41 6.39
N LYS A 930 11.77 44.06 6.14
CA LYS A 930 10.62 44.17 7.05
C LYS A 930 9.31 44.08 6.27
N ARG A 931 8.33 43.31 6.79
CA ARG A 931 6.93 43.39 6.34
C ARG A 931 6.43 44.82 6.57
N ARG A 932 5.85 45.44 5.55
CA ARG A 932 5.17 46.74 5.68
C ARG A 932 3.70 46.51 6.00
N VAL A 933 3.25 46.99 7.15
CA VAL A 933 1.82 47.16 7.44
C VAL A 933 1.43 48.55 6.96
N PRO A 934 0.34 48.73 6.19
CA PRO A 934 -0.14 50.06 5.83
C PRO A 934 -0.69 50.75 7.09
N GLY A 935 0.12 51.64 7.67
CA GLY A 935 -0.33 52.54 8.73
C GLY A 935 -1.23 53.62 8.15
N THR A 936 -2.43 53.76 8.69
CA THR A 936 -3.36 54.85 8.34
C THR A 936 -2.80 56.20 8.77
N GLU A 937 -2.78 57.18 7.88
CA GLU A 937 -2.71 58.58 8.31
C GLU A 937 -3.99 58.93 9.09
N PHE A 938 -3.84 59.40 10.31
CA PHE A 938 -4.62 60.54 10.80
C PHE A 938 -3.86 61.25 11.93
N ALA A 939 -3.52 62.52 11.67
CA ALA A 939 -3.15 63.59 12.60
C ALA A 939 -2.16 63.30 13.75
N SER A 940 -1.05 64.03 13.72
CA SER A 940 -0.47 64.59 14.95
C SER A 940 -0.69 66.11 14.94
N ALA A 941 -1.15 66.66 16.06
CA ALA A 941 -1.28 68.09 16.25
C ALA A 941 -0.66 68.47 17.61
N ASP A 942 0.54 69.03 17.53
CA ASP A 942 1.25 69.90 18.48
C ASP A 942 1.66 69.45 19.90
N SER A 943 2.88 69.93 20.23
CA SER A 943 3.37 70.43 21.53
C SER A 943 4.09 69.52 22.56
N SER A 944 5.05 70.15 23.25
CA SER A 944 6.01 69.68 24.27
C SER A 944 7.05 68.62 23.83
N ILE A 945 8.39 68.78 23.88
CA ILE A 945 9.40 69.59 24.63
C ILE A 945 10.02 68.87 25.85
N SER A 946 11.35 69.05 26.02
CA SER A 946 12.30 68.47 26.99
C SER A 946 12.72 67.01 26.69
N GLU A 947 14.00 66.60 26.71
CA GLU A 947 15.11 66.79 27.68
C GLU A 947 14.86 66.03 29.00
N VAL A 948 15.81 65.34 29.66
CA VAL A 948 17.26 65.58 29.86
C VAL A 948 18.09 64.25 29.82
N TYR A 949 19.42 64.35 29.71
CA TYR A 949 20.41 63.24 29.66
C TYR A 949 20.96 62.76 31.04
N ALA A 950 21.31 61.47 31.10
CA ALA A 950 22.46 60.85 31.81
C ALA A 950 22.56 60.73 33.36
N ALA A 951 23.40 59.76 33.79
CA ALA A 951 23.94 59.49 35.15
C ALA A 951 22.93 59.00 36.23
N ASN A 952 23.25 58.18 37.24
CA ASN A 952 24.46 57.42 37.68
C ASN A 952 23.97 56.04 38.22
N TYR A 953 24.69 54.92 38.11
CA TYR A 953 25.88 54.44 38.87
C TYR A 953 25.59 53.97 40.33
N GLU A 954 26.24 52.85 40.71
CA GLU A 954 26.34 52.15 42.02
C GLU A 954 25.50 50.89 42.28
N GLY A 955 26.03 50.01 43.16
CA GLY A 955 25.42 48.76 43.60
C GLY A 955 26.20 48.05 44.73
N THR A 956 25.48 47.30 45.56
CA THR A 956 25.95 46.47 46.70
C THR A 956 24.90 45.36 46.94
N ALA A 957 25.25 44.07 47.05
CA ALA A 957 25.70 43.35 48.25
C ALA A 957 24.58 43.12 49.30
N THR A 958 24.36 41.96 49.97
CA THR A 958 25.01 40.61 49.94
C THR A 958 24.18 39.58 50.77
N VAL A 959 24.63 38.30 50.81
CA VAL A 959 24.36 37.24 51.85
C VAL A 959 23.20 36.23 51.59
N LYS A 960 23.42 34.98 52.03
CA LYS A 960 22.53 33.79 51.97
C LYS A 960 21.86 33.49 53.32
N ALA A 961 20.77 32.71 53.32
CA ALA A 961 20.47 31.69 54.34
C ALA A 961 19.46 30.64 53.80
N ASP A 962 19.47 29.43 54.36
CA ASP A 962 18.65 28.28 53.94
C ASP A 962 17.32 28.14 54.72
N SER A 963 16.35 27.37 54.19
CA SER A 963 16.00 26.04 54.74
C SER A 963 14.63 25.49 54.31
N ALA A 964 14.54 24.15 54.27
CA ALA A 964 13.33 23.29 54.30
C ALA A 964 12.30 23.36 53.13
N SER A 965 11.46 22.35 52.89
CA SER A 965 11.64 20.87 52.88
C SER A 965 10.35 20.19 52.38
N LEU A 966 10.44 19.15 51.54
CA LEU A 966 9.45 18.05 51.54
C LEU A 966 10.06 16.76 50.98
N ALA A 967 9.61 15.60 51.48
CA ALA A 967 10.25 14.31 51.22
C ALA A 967 9.59 13.52 50.08
N ILE A 968 10.40 12.74 49.36
CA ILE A 968 9.95 11.72 48.40
C ILE A 968 10.00 10.36 49.11
N THR A 969 8.87 9.65 49.16
CA THR A 969 8.79 8.31 49.75
C THR A 969 9.20 7.22 48.76
N ALA A 970 9.78 6.12 49.27
CA ALA A 970 10.46 5.12 48.44
C ALA A 970 9.51 4.04 47.88
N THR A 971 9.31 4.05 46.56
CA THR A 971 8.69 2.92 45.81
C THR A 971 9.33 2.63 44.45
N THR A 972 10.09 3.56 43.86
CA THR A 972 10.50 3.51 42.44
C THR A 972 11.80 2.74 42.15
N THR A 973 12.65 2.47 43.15
CA THR A 973 13.97 1.84 42.93
C THR A 973 13.94 0.32 42.73
N ILE A 974 12.86 -0.36 43.12
CA ILE A 974 12.75 -1.83 43.02
C ILE A 974 12.42 -2.28 41.58
N ALA A 975 11.62 -1.52 40.84
CA ALA A 975 11.18 -1.89 39.49
C ALA A 975 12.35 -2.00 38.49
N VAL A 976 13.31 -1.06 38.54
CA VAL A 976 14.45 -1.01 37.62
C VAL A 976 15.37 -2.23 37.80
N ALA A 977 15.59 -2.67 39.05
CA ALA A 977 16.42 -3.84 39.33
C ALA A 977 15.81 -5.14 38.79
N ILE A 978 14.49 -5.31 38.91
CA ILE A 978 13.79 -6.51 38.42
C ILE A 978 13.86 -6.63 36.90
N CYS A 979 13.71 -5.51 36.16
CA CYS A 979 13.83 -5.49 34.70
C CYS A 979 15.24 -5.85 34.19
N LEU A 980 16.30 -5.50 34.93
CA LEU A 980 17.67 -5.85 34.51
C LEU A 980 17.96 -7.35 34.72
N VAL A 981 17.42 -7.95 35.78
CA VAL A 981 17.57 -9.40 36.05
C VAL A 981 16.80 -10.25 35.04
N SER A 982 15.59 -9.85 34.63
CA SER A 982 14.80 -10.60 33.65
C SER A 982 15.42 -10.59 32.25
N VAL A 983 15.99 -9.47 31.81
CA VAL A 983 16.73 -9.38 30.53
C VAL A 983 17.96 -10.28 30.54
N ALA A 984 18.75 -10.28 31.62
CA ALA A 984 19.92 -11.14 31.76
C ALA A 984 19.55 -12.65 31.72
N LEU A 985 18.41 -13.02 32.33
CA LEU A 985 17.91 -14.40 32.30
C LEU A 985 17.48 -14.83 30.88
N PHE A 986 16.83 -13.93 30.13
CA PHE A 986 16.43 -14.22 28.74
C PHE A 986 17.63 -14.44 27.82
N VAL A 987 18.69 -13.63 27.95
CA VAL A 987 19.92 -13.77 27.15
C VAL A 987 20.62 -15.12 27.42
N THR A 988 20.72 -15.55 28.68
CA THR A 988 21.36 -16.84 29.00
C THR A 988 20.55 -18.04 28.51
N ILE A 989 19.21 -17.98 28.55
CA ILE A 989 18.33 -19.01 27.98
C ILE A 989 18.48 -19.06 26.44
N PHE A 990 18.56 -17.91 25.77
CA PHE A 990 18.70 -17.85 24.30
C PHE A 990 20.03 -18.46 23.82
N ILE A 991 21.13 -18.15 24.50
CA ILE A 991 22.47 -18.73 24.24
C ILE A 991 22.45 -20.26 24.46
N ALA A 992 21.79 -20.74 25.51
CA ALA A 992 21.65 -22.18 25.76
C ALA A 992 20.85 -22.90 24.67
N LEU A 993 19.78 -22.28 24.14
CA LEU A 993 18.96 -22.84 23.06
C LEU A 993 19.74 -22.89 21.73
N GLN A 994 20.52 -21.86 21.39
CA GLN A 994 21.39 -21.90 20.21
C GLN A 994 22.43 -23.03 20.32
N ALA A 995 23.09 -23.17 21.47
CA ALA A 995 24.07 -24.24 21.71
C ALA A 995 23.48 -25.67 21.65
N MET A 996 22.17 -25.82 21.90
CA MET A 996 21.46 -27.10 21.71
C MET A 996 21.07 -27.35 20.24
N SER A 997 20.85 -26.31 19.44
CA SER A 997 20.52 -26.45 18.02
C SER A 997 21.70 -27.00 17.20
N SER A 998 22.88 -26.39 17.34
CA SER A 998 24.08 -26.73 16.54
C SER A 998 24.60 -28.16 16.75
N ARG A 999 24.12 -28.90 17.75
CA ARG A 999 24.44 -30.33 17.94
C ARG A 999 23.59 -31.28 17.10
N ARG A 1000 22.57 -30.80 16.39
CA ARG A 1000 21.57 -31.65 15.72
C ARG A 1000 21.82 -31.87 14.22
N GLU A 1001 22.69 -31.08 13.59
CA GLU A 1001 22.91 -31.10 12.13
C GLU A 1001 24.08 -31.99 11.68
N ALA A 1002 24.94 -32.43 12.60
CA ALA A 1002 26.13 -33.25 12.30
C ALA A 1002 25.82 -34.71 11.85
N ASN A 1003 24.58 -35.05 11.51
CA ASN A 1003 24.16 -36.43 11.22
C ASN A 1003 23.02 -36.51 10.18
N LYS A 1004 23.34 -36.22 8.90
CA LYS A 1004 22.61 -36.73 7.72
C LYS A 1004 23.43 -36.52 6.44
N GLY A 1005 24.14 -37.57 6.01
CA GLY A 1005 24.73 -37.61 4.66
C GLY A 1005 23.66 -37.95 3.61
N TYR A 1006 23.79 -37.40 2.41
CA TYR A 1006 22.95 -37.72 1.25
C TYR A 1006 23.78 -38.36 0.13
N THR A 1007 23.19 -39.34 -0.55
CA THR A 1007 23.85 -40.18 -1.54
C THR A 1007 23.91 -39.53 -2.92
N GLN A 1008 25.05 -39.70 -3.59
CA GLN A 1008 25.28 -39.25 -4.95
C GLN A 1008 24.68 -40.26 -5.95
N LEU A 1009 23.84 -39.79 -6.87
CA LEU A 1009 23.35 -40.58 -8.01
C LEU A 1009 23.75 -39.87 -9.31
N ALA A 1010 24.57 -40.55 -10.11
CA ALA A 1010 24.95 -40.10 -11.44
C ALA A 1010 24.19 -40.94 -12.48
N MET A 1011 23.65 -40.29 -13.51
CA MET A 1011 23.14 -40.96 -14.70
C MET A 1011 23.85 -40.39 -15.93
N ARG A 1012 24.52 -41.28 -16.69
CA ARG A 1012 24.88 -41.00 -18.08
C ARG A 1012 23.64 -41.16 -18.95
N VAL A 1013 23.64 -40.48 -20.09
CA VAL A 1013 22.81 -40.81 -21.24
C VAL A 1013 23.76 -40.97 -22.42
N GLU A 1014 23.65 -42.09 -23.13
CA GLU A 1014 24.33 -42.36 -24.40
C GLU A 1014 23.28 -42.24 -25.53
N PRO A 1015 23.65 -41.80 -26.75
CA PRO A 1015 22.69 -41.54 -27.82
C PRO A 1015 22.28 -42.82 -28.58
N PRO A 1016 21.09 -42.87 -29.20
CA PRO A 1016 20.74 -43.83 -30.24
C PRO A 1016 21.01 -43.29 -31.65
N ASP A 1017 21.40 -44.17 -32.57
CA ASP A 1017 21.69 -43.87 -33.99
C ASP A 1017 20.45 -44.04 -34.93
N ASP A 1018 20.54 -43.40 -36.10
CA ASP A 1018 19.96 -43.66 -37.43
C ASP A 1018 18.70 -44.54 -37.64
N VAL A 1019 17.72 -43.99 -38.38
CA VAL A 1019 17.09 -44.65 -39.56
C VAL A 1019 16.72 -43.60 -40.65
N ASP A 1020 16.99 -43.97 -41.91
CA ASP A 1020 16.56 -43.44 -43.23
C ASP A 1020 15.04 -43.12 -43.41
N ALA A 1021 14.51 -42.48 -44.49
CA ALA A 1021 14.98 -41.56 -45.56
C ALA A 1021 13.77 -41.12 -46.44
N ASP A 1022 13.99 -40.25 -47.44
CA ASP A 1022 13.10 -39.85 -48.57
C ASP A 1022 11.76 -39.13 -48.22
N ASP A 1023 11.08 -38.33 -49.07
CA ASP A 1023 11.29 -37.92 -50.48
C ASP A 1023 10.76 -36.48 -50.77
N MET A 1024 11.04 -35.94 -51.97
CA MET A 1024 10.41 -34.84 -52.77
C MET A 1024 9.74 -33.63 -52.03
N THR A 1025 10.24 -32.40 -52.11
CA THR A 1025 10.31 -31.42 -53.25
C THR A 1025 9.00 -30.81 -53.80
N GLU A 1026 9.03 -29.47 -53.87
CA GLU A 1026 8.52 -28.56 -54.91
C GLU A 1026 7.21 -27.72 -54.75
N LEU A 1027 7.30 -26.54 -55.39
CA LEU A 1027 6.26 -25.64 -55.94
C LEU A 1027 5.27 -24.87 -55.04
N MET A 1028 5.69 -23.62 -54.76
CA MET A 1028 4.94 -22.35 -54.96
C MET A 1028 3.43 -22.28 -54.65
N THR A 1029 3.07 -21.39 -53.72
CA THR A 1029 2.15 -20.27 -54.01
C THR A 1029 2.49 -19.05 -53.15
#